data_AF-A0A3M6YF91-F1
#
_entry.id   AF-A0A3M6YF91-F1
#
_cell.length_a   1.000
_cell.length_b   1.000
_cell.length_c   1.000
_cell.angle_alpha   90.00
_cell.angle_beta   90.00
_cell.angle_gamma   90.00
#
_symmetry.space_group_name_H-M   'P 1'
#
loop_
_entity.id
_entity.type
_entity.pdbx_description
1 polymer ?
#
loop_
_entity_poly.entity_id
_entity_poly.type
_entity_poly.pdbx_seq_one_letter_code
_entity_poly.pdbx_strand_id
1 'polypeptide(L)'
;MVRNTVSMQSLRDSMSQHSLASPSHIETTPDRRPSASASQQGRSGAQSHPYVNLNGPLPLHGTNDYIKSLMTRIATGQATAEERARWEEHVAAVRARPVSSVHNNAFDSPRTLPTAAAMDQHQPAPLASPPNTLATPQHQGHPNALAMQDFQMQLMLLEEQNKRRLEQARELQEAAAVPSIHQPVNAGQARVNPQFIRDMAIQADGMRSNRQSILRSSRTKKATPTNADEYTEPFCKFLTENPTVFHAVDAVKKQLKDAGFTELSERDRWNIKPSRSYFVERNGSSLIAFTVGGKYEPGNGAVILAGHVDALTAKLKPISQVPNKAGYVQLGVAPYAGAPNTTWWDRDLSIGGRVLVKEGNKIVSKLVKLDWPIARIPTLAPHFGAAASGPFNPETQMVPIIGLEGAETQSSEQQAAEPFSQPSLLGGAEGSASSFVKTQPPRLVKAIGNALGLGPNTYSNIVNWELELYDTQPAQVGGLDKEFIFAGRVDDKLCSWAAIQALLEAQDETEESSMIKVVGLFDNEEIGSLLRQGARGNFLPQTMERTVGALADHTPTSDLIGRTFANSFIVSSDVIHAVNPNFLNAYLENHAPQLNVGVVVSADSNGHMTTDAVSTAIFQRCADKVGAKLQVFQIRNDSRSGGTVGPMLSSMTGIRAIDAGIPQLSMHSIRATTGSKDPGLGVLCFRGFLNGFEAVDKEFR
;
A
#
# COMPACT_ATOMS: atom_id res chain seq x y z
N MET A 1 -26.38 -21.14 53.54
CA MET A 1 -26.93 -22.11 52.56
C MET A 1 -25.84 -22.30 51.50
N VAL A 2 -24.93 -23.27 51.62
CA VAL A 2 -25.11 -24.74 51.43
C VAL A 2 -25.58 -25.00 49.99
N ARG A 3 -24.67 -25.22 49.01
CA ARG A 3 -23.85 -26.43 48.69
C ARG A 3 -24.65 -27.63 48.16
N ASN A 4 -24.32 -28.05 46.93
CA ASN A 4 -23.80 -29.39 46.52
C ASN A 4 -23.88 -29.47 44.97
N THR A 5 -22.88 -29.77 44.14
CA THR A 5 -21.88 -30.88 44.02
C THR A 5 -22.45 -32.27 43.77
N VAL A 6 -22.17 -32.83 42.59
CA VAL A 6 -21.87 -34.24 42.17
C VAL A 6 -21.78 -34.19 40.61
N SER A 7 -20.81 -34.69 39.83
CA SER A 7 -19.70 -35.67 39.92
C SER A 7 -19.98 -37.07 39.35
N MET A 8 -19.26 -37.41 38.26
CA MET A 8 -18.83 -38.75 37.79
C MET A 8 -19.83 -39.81 37.24
N GLN A 9 -19.61 -40.12 35.94
CA GLN A 9 -19.30 -41.43 35.33
C GLN A 9 -20.26 -42.65 35.38
N SER A 10 -20.59 -43.07 34.13
CA SER A 10 -20.55 -44.45 33.56
C SER A 10 -21.52 -45.56 33.98
N LEU A 11 -22.17 -46.15 32.96
CA LEU A 11 -22.45 -47.59 32.67
C LEU A 11 -23.33 -47.57 31.36
N ARG A 12 -23.05 -48.24 30.24
CA ARG A 12 -22.92 -49.69 29.94
C ARG A 12 -24.17 -50.50 30.38
N ASP A 13 -24.83 -51.34 29.58
CA ASP A 13 -24.61 -51.84 28.21
C ASP A 13 -25.96 -52.24 27.57
N SER A 14 -26.03 -52.35 26.23
CA SER A 14 -26.83 -53.41 25.57
C SER A 14 -26.37 -53.68 24.13
N MET A 15 -25.93 -54.93 23.89
CA MET A 15 -26.19 -55.84 22.74
C MET A 15 -26.52 -55.28 21.33
N SER A 16 -26.12 -55.91 20.22
CA SER A 16 -25.13 -56.97 19.95
C SER A 16 -24.97 -57.11 18.42
N GLN A 17 -23.81 -57.58 17.95
CA GLN A 17 -23.49 -57.80 16.54
C GLN A 17 -24.43 -58.81 15.85
N HIS A 18 -24.64 -58.66 14.52
CA HIS A 18 -24.47 -59.77 13.58
C HIS A 18 -24.18 -59.27 12.15
N SER A 19 -23.76 -60.20 11.28
CA SER A 19 -23.00 -59.93 10.05
C SER A 19 -23.61 -60.62 8.82
N LEU A 20 -23.14 -60.19 7.64
CA LEU A 20 -23.09 -60.88 6.33
C LEU A 20 -24.31 -60.92 5.38
N ALA A 21 -23.94 -60.62 4.12
CA ALA A 21 -24.36 -61.22 2.84
C ALA A 21 -25.54 -60.63 2.03
N SER A 22 -25.31 -60.63 0.71
CA SER A 22 -26.07 -60.00 -0.37
C SER A 22 -27.23 -60.85 -0.92
N PRO A 23 -28.01 -60.31 -1.85
CA PRO A 23 -28.38 -61.09 -3.05
C PRO A 23 -28.18 -60.34 -4.38
N SER A 24 -28.04 -61.14 -5.45
CA SER A 24 -28.11 -60.79 -6.88
C SER A 24 -29.48 -61.22 -7.46
N HIS A 25 -29.89 -60.98 -8.71
CA HIS A 25 -29.26 -60.53 -9.98
C HIS A 25 -30.29 -59.69 -10.77
N ILE A 26 -29.90 -59.06 -11.90
CA ILE A 26 -30.65 -59.09 -13.19
C ILE A 26 -29.80 -58.45 -14.32
N GLU A 27 -29.86 -59.04 -15.52
CA GLU A 27 -29.14 -58.67 -16.75
C GLU A 27 -30.04 -57.90 -17.74
N THR A 28 -29.47 -57.14 -18.69
CA THR A 28 -30.07 -56.92 -20.03
C THR A 28 -29.06 -56.49 -21.10
N THR A 29 -29.05 -57.19 -22.24
CA THR A 29 -28.64 -56.78 -23.62
C THR A 29 -29.41 -57.71 -24.62
N PRO A 30 -29.34 -57.63 -25.97
CA PRO A 30 -28.84 -56.60 -26.90
C PRO A 30 -29.77 -56.22 -28.11
N ASP A 31 -29.41 -55.12 -28.79
CA ASP A 31 -29.40 -54.77 -30.25
C ASP A 31 -30.34 -55.41 -31.32
N ARG A 32 -30.83 -54.58 -32.29
CA ARG A 32 -30.84 -54.83 -33.77
C ARG A 32 -31.37 -53.66 -34.66
N ARG A 33 -30.46 -53.00 -35.40
CA ARG A 33 -30.32 -52.83 -36.91
C ARG A 33 -31.55 -52.88 -37.87
N PRO A 34 -31.50 -52.36 -39.15
CA PRO A 34 -30.33 -52.36 -40.08
C PRO A 34 -30.13 -51.28 -41.21
N SER A 35 -28.86 -51.15 -41.69
CA SER A 35 -28.32 -51.06 -43.10
C SER A 35 -28.90 -50.10 -44.19
N ALA A 36 -28.21 -49.64 -45.25
CA ALA A 36 -26.83 -49.76 -45.78
C ALA A 36 -26.48 -48.51 -46.67
N SER A 37 -25.25 -48.06 -46.87
CA SER A 37 -24.28 -48.51 -47.92
C SER A 37 -23.17 -47.43 -48.11
N ALA A 38 -22.16 -47.56 -48.99
CA ALA A 38 -21.02 -48.50 -48.98
C ALA A 38 -19.97 -48.09 -50.07
N SER A 39 -18.68 -47.95 -49.68
CA SER A 39 -17.41 -47.93 -50.47
C SER A 39 -16.45 -46.88 -49.86
N GLN A 40 -15.25 -47.17 -49.35
CA GLN A 40 -14.04 -47.87 -49.86
C GLN A 40 -13.25 -47.12 -50.95
N GLN A 41 -12.31 -46.28 -50.50
CA GLN A 41 -10.90 -46.15 -50.90
C GLN A 41 -10.26 -45.12 -49.94
N GLY A 42 -9.05 -45.27 -49.38
CA GLY A 42 -8.04 -46.31 -49.56
C GLY A 42 -6.72 -45.74 -50.07
N ARG A 43 -5.97 -45.01 -49.23
CA ARG A 43 -4.49 -44.90 -49.35
C ARG A 43 -3.83 -44.26 -48.12
N SER A 44 -2.87 -45.00 -47.56
CA SER A 44 -1.77 -44.47 -46.75
C SER A 44 -0.80 -43.67 -47.62
N GLY A 45 -0.11 -42.71 -47.02
CA GLY A 45 0.84 -41.81 -47.70
C GLY A 45 1.93 -41.31 -46.79
N ALA A 46 2.82 -42.21 -46.35
CA ALA A 46 4.11 -41.84 -45.76
C ALA A 46 5.17 -41.85 -46.87
N GLN A 47 5.68 -40.67 -47.24
CA GLN A 47 6.84 -40.36 -48.09
C GLN A 47 6.84 -38.81 -48.25
N SER A 48 7.96 -38.11 -48.35
CA SER A 48 9.39 -38.45 -48.21
C SER A 48 10.17 -37.13 -47.99
N HIS A 49 11.34 -37.19 -47.37
CA HIS A 49 12.29 -36.07 -47.44
C HIS A 49 12.73 -35.83 -48.90
N PRO A 50 12.82 -34.58 -49.34
CA PRO A 50 13.91 -34.14 -50.19
C PRO A 50 15.05 -33.59 -49.33
N TYR A 51 16.29 -33.94 -49.70
CA TYR A 51 17.48 -33.35 -49.10
C TYR A 51 17.53 -31.84 -49.37
N VAL A 52 17.58 -31.09 -48.28
CA VAL A 52 18.46 -29.92 -48.07
C VAL A 52 19.19 -29.39 -49.31
N ASN A 53 18.86 -28.16 -49.73
CA ASN A 53 19.81 -27.28 -50.39
C ASN A 53 20.31 -26.25 -49.36
N LEU A 54 21.50 -26.51 -48.80
CA LEU A 54 22.24 -25.56 -47.96
C LEU A 54 22.82 -24.49 -48.88
N ASN A 55 22.20 -23.30 -48.92
CA ASN A 55 22.82 -21.98 -49.14
C ASN A 55 21.74 -20.90 -49.35
N GLY A 56 21.25 -20.28 -48.27
CA GLY A 56 20.33 -19.14 -48.33
C GLY A 56 19.86 -18.69 -46.93
N PRO A 57 19.68 -17.39 -46.65
CA PRO A 57 19.23 -16.93 -45.33
C PRO A 57 17.72 -17.18 -45.14
N LEU A 58 17.35 -17.87 -44.06
CA LEU A 58 15.95 -18.02 -43.64
C LEU A 58 15.51 -16.79 -42.81
N PRO A 59 14.36 -16.16 -43.10
CA PRO A 59 13.90 -14.96 -42.41
C PRO A 59 13.36 -15.27 -41.00
N LEU A 60 13.71 -14.42 -40.03
CA LEU A 60 13.13 -14.46 -38.68
C LEU A 60 11.72 -13.83 -38.66
N HIS A 61 10.71 -14.62 -39.01
CA HIS A 61 9.30 -14.34 -38.73
C HIS A 61 8.72 -15.48 -37.88
N GLY A 62 8.94 -15.39 -36.57
CA GLY A 62 8.42 -16.33 -35.57
C GLY A 62 7.38 -15.68 -34.66
N THR A 63 6.42 -16.47 -34.17
CA THR A 63 5.44 -16.04 -33.16
C THR A 63 6.12 -15.69 -31.83
N ASN A 64 5.38 -14.98 -30.98
CA ASN A 64 5.85 -14.41 -29.70
C ASN A 64 6.59 -15.42 -28.79
N ASP A 65 6.24 -16.69 -28.87
CA ASP A 65 6.83 -17.75 -28.03
C ASP A 65 8.19 -18.27 -28.54
N TYR A 66 8.49 -18.15 -29.83
CA TYR A 66 9.84 -18.45 -30.35
C TYR A 66 10.86 -17.45 -29.83
N ILE A 67 10.53 -16.16 -29.83
CA ILE A 67 11.42 -15.10 -29.30
C ILE A 67 11.63 -15.27 -27.78
N LYS A 68 10.58 -15.60 -27.02
CA LYS A 68 10.72 -15.90 -25.57
C LYS A 68 11.59 -17.13 -25.29
N SER A 69 11.44 -18.19 -26.09
CA SER A 69 12.26 -19.40 -25.99
C SER A 69 13.73 -19.12 -26.31
N LEU A 70 13.99 -18.36 -27.39
CA LEU A 70 15.33 -17.92 -27.78
C LEU A 70 15.97 -17.02 -26.71
N MET A 71 15.26 -16.02 -26.22
CA MET A 71 15.69 -15.15 -25.10
C MET A 71 16.05 -15.94 -23.85
N THR A 72 15.21 -16.91 -23.47
CA THR A 72 15.47 -17.80 -22.34
C THR A 72 16.77 -18.58 -22.54
N ARG A 73 16.97 -19.19 -23.72
CA ARG A 73 18.20 -19.95 -24.03
C ARG A 73 19.44 -19.08 -24.12
N ILE A 74 19.33 -17.82 -24.55
CA ILE A 74 20.44 -16.87 -24.52
C ILE A 74 20.80 -16.55 -23.05
N ALA A 75 19.79 -16.28 -22.21
CA ALA A 75 19.99 -15.97 -20.79
C ALA A 75 20.54 -17.17 -19.97
N THR A 76 20.17 -18.41 -20.32
CA THR A 76 20.71 -19.63 -19.68
C THR A 76 22.02 -20.12 -20.31
N GLY A 77 22.57 -19.42 -21.30
CA GLY A 77 23.80 -19.80 -22.00
C GLY A 77 23.67 -20.99 -22.97
N GLN A 78 22.46 -21.51 -23.16
CA GLN A 78 22.13 -22.69 -23.96
C GLN A 78 21.87 -22.41 -25.45
N ALA A 79 21.79 -21.13 -25.87
CA ALA A 79 21.63 -20.75 -27.27
C ALA A 79 22.90 -21.00 -28.09
N THR A 80 22.77 -21.41 -29.36
CA THR A 80 23.93 -21.60 -30.25
C THR A 80 24.61 -20.28 -30.61
N ALA A 81 25.81 -20.33 -31.20
CA ALA A 81 26.50 -19.12 -31.67
C ALA A 81 25.72 -18.40 -32.78
N GLU A 82 25.10 -19.16 -33.70
CA GLU A 82 24.29 -18.63 -34.80
C GLU A 82 22.97 -18.01 -34.29
N GLU A 83 22.37 -18.59 -33.25
CA GLU A 83 21.21 -18.03 -32.56
C GLU A 83 21.52 -16.68 -31.90
N ARG A 84 22.70 -16.53 -31.28
CA ARG A 84 23.15 -15.26 -30.68
C ARG A 84 23.44 -14.21 -31.75
N ALA A 85 24.19 -14.56 -32.80
CA ALA A 85 24.53 -13.63 -33.88
C ALA A 85 23.27 -13.07 -34.58
N ARG A 86 22.26 -13.91 -34.84
CA ARG A 86 20.97 -13.46 -35.41
C ARG A 86 20.15 -12.61 -34.45
N TRP A 87 20.23 -12.86 -33.14
CA TRP A 87 19.61 -12.00 -32.14
C TRP A 87 20.26 -10.61 -32.10
N GLU A 88 21.60 -10.55 -32.15
CA GLU A 88 22.35 -9.29 -32.23
C GLU A 88 22.05 -8.50 -33.51
N GLU A 89 21.96 -9.18 -34.66
CA GLU A 89 21.53 -8.59 -35.94
C GLU A 89 20.10 -8.04 -35.87
N HIS A 90 19.16 -8.77 -35.25
CA HIS A 90 17.80 -8.29 -35.03
C HIS A 90 17.75 -7.05 -34.12
N VAL A 91 18.51 -7.06 -33.01
CA VAL A 91 18.61 -5.91 -32.10
C VAL A 91 19.25 -4.70 -32.80
N ALA A 92 20.25 -4.91 -33.67
CA ALA A 92 20.84 -3.86 -34.48
C ALA A 92 19.84 -3.28 -35.49
N ALA A 93 19.06 -4.12 -36.17
CA ALA A 93 18.02 -3.70 -37.11
C ALA A 93 16.86 -2.93 -36.44
N VAL A 94 16.52 -3.27 -35.19
CA VAL A 94 15.55 -2.50 -34.37
C VAL A 94 16.13 -1.15 -33.96
N ARG A 95 17.40 -1.10 -33.54
CA ARG A 95 18.10 0.15 -33.18
C ARG A 95 18.35 1.09 -34.36
N ALA A 96 18.40 0.55 -35.58
CA ALA A 96 18.64 1.32 -36.80
C ALA A 96 17.38 1.99 -37.40
N ARG A 97 16.19 1.80 -36.80
CA ARG A 97 14.95 2.44 -37.27
C ARG A 97 14.89 3.91 -36.84
N PRO A 98 14.82 4.89 -37.76
CA PRO A 98 14.57 6.28 -37.40
C PRO A 98 13.13 6.44 -36.89
N VAL A 99 12.96 7.26 -35.85
CA VAL A 99 11.63 7.67 -35.37
C VAL A 99 11.11 8.75 -36.32
N SER A 100 10.18 8.39 -37.21
CA SER A 100 9.42 9.34 -38.02
C SER A 100 7.94 9.29 -37.69
N SER A 101 7.32 10.47 -37.70
CA SER A 101 5.95 10.79 -37.32
C SER A 101 4.84 9.92 -37.94
N VAL A 102 3.85 9.60 -37.09
CA VAL A 102 2.41 9.47 -37.35
C VAL A 102 1.96 9.41 -38.82
N HIS A 103 1.22 8.34 -39.16
CA HIS A 103 0.25 8.36 -40.25
C HIS A 103 -1.15 8.06 -39.71
N ASN A 104 -1.97 9.10 -39.61
CA ASN A 104 -3.41 8.96 -39.68
C ASN A 104 -3.81 8.78 -41.15
N ASN A 105 -4.71 7.85 -41.44
CA ASN A 105 -5.33 7.78 -42.77
C ASN A 105 -6.25 8.98 -42.97
N ALA A 106 -6.16 9.60 -44.14
CA ALA A 106 -7.00 10.72 -44.54
C ALA A 106 -8.41 10.25 -44.96
N PHE A 107 -9.39 11.15 -44.82
CA PHE A 107 -10.65 11.14 -45.56
C PHE A 107 -10.69 12.35 -46.52
N ASP A 108 -11.59 12.25 -47.50
CA ASP A 108 -11.60 12.92 -48.79
C ASP A 108 -11.59 14.47 -48.90
N SER A 109 -10.77 14.93 -49.87
CA SER A 109 -11.09 15.89 -50.95
C SER A 109 -11.32 17.41 -50.68
N PRO A 110 -11.11 18.30 -51.70
CA PRO A 110 -10.62 19.67 -51.46
C PRO A 110 -11.56 20.83 -51.89
N ARG A 111 -11.32 22.04 -51.34
CA ARG A 111 -11.78 23.33 -51.92
C ARG A 111 -10.78 24.50 -51.75
N THR A 112 -10.25 24.96 -52.88
CA THR A 112 -9.98 26.36 -53.31
C THR A 112 -9.50 27.45 -52.32
N LEU A 113 -8.29 27.95 -52.62
CA LEU A 113 -7.64 29.28 -52.45
C LEU A 113 -8.55 30.55 -52.58
N PRO A 114 -8.09 31.83 -52.38
CA PRO A 114 -6.70 32.35 -52.21
C PRO A 114 -6.45 33.54 -51.20
N THR A 115 -5.17 34.01 -51.18
CA THR A 115 -4.66 35.41 -50.99
C THR A 115 -4.65 36.11 -49.62
N ALA A 116 -3.45 36.48 -49.11
CA ALA A 116 -2.84 37.82 -49.26
C ALA A 116 -1.49 37.99 -48.47
N ALA A 117 -0.48 38.56 -49.14
CA ALA A 117 0.49 39.63 -48.75
C ALA A 117 0.99 39.81 -47.28
N ALA A 118 2.23 40.26 -46.99
CA ALA A 118 3.46 40.51 -47.78
C ALA A 118 4.65 40.89 -46.82
N MET A 119 5.89 40.91 -47.35
CA MET A 119 7.08 41.66 -46.84
C MET A 119 7.70 41.22 -45.48
N ASP A 120 9.01 41.37 -45.20
CA ASP A 120 10.15 41.86 -46.00
C ASP A 120 11.48 41.13 -45.69
N GLN A 121 12.54 41.48 -46.41
CA GLN A 121 13.82 40.77 -46.53
C GLN A 121 14.92 41.24 -45.54
N HIS A 122 15.94 40.38 -45.31
CA HIS A 122 17.35 40.76 -45.56
C HIS A 122 18.33 39.57 -45.50
N GLN A 123 19.15 39.43 -46.55
CA GLN A 123 20.46 38.76 -46.55
C GLN A 123 21.52 39.78 -47.01
N PRO A 124 22.83 39.48 -46.83
CA PRO A 124 23.61 39.07 -48.01
C PRO A 124 24.64 37.94 -47.76
N ALA A 125 25.08 37.33 -48.87
CA ALA A 125 26.23 36.41 -49.02
C ALA A 125 27.23 37.06 -50.03
N PRO A 126 28.21 36.38 -50.70
CA PRO A 126 28.76 35.02 -50.58
C PRO A 126 30.33 34.98 -50.68
N LEU A 127 30.91 33.78 -50.91
CA LEU A 127 32.18 33.41 -51.61
C LEU A 127 32.71 32.08 -50.99
N ALA A 128 33.34 31.08 -51.62
CA ALA A 128 33.46 30.49 -52.96
C ALA A 128 34.47 29.30 -52.83
N SER A 129 34.25 28.15 -53.49
CA SER A 129 35.17 26.97 -53.56
C SER A 129 36.13 27.08 -54.79
N PRO A 130 37.07 26.16 -55.16
CA PRO A 130 37.30 24.71 -54.86
C PRO A 130 38.84 24.37 -54.63
N PRO A 131 39.49 23.21 -54.94
CA PRO A 131 39.08 21.85 -55.39
C PRO A 131 39.73 20.62 -54.66
N ASN A 132 39.43 19.39 -55.14
CA ASN A 132 39.87 18.07 -54.63
C ASN A 132 41.35 17.68 -54.96
N THR A 133 42.02 16.90 -54.08
CA THR A 133 42.51 15.50 -54.37
C THR A 133 43.25 14.79 -53.21
N LEU A 134 42.92 13.49 -53.01
CA LEU A 134 43.73 12.33 -52.53
C LEU A 134 44.78 12.47 -51.38
N ALA A 135 44.49 11.89 -50.20
CA ALA A 135 45.33 10.90 -49.49
C ALA A 135 44.62 10.27 -48.26
N THR A 136 45.07 9.07 -47.85
CA THR A 136 44.55 8.21 -46.76
C THR A 136 44.47 8.84 -45.36
N PRO A 137 43.41 8.56 -44.55
CA PRO A 137 43.36 8.94 -43.14
C PRO A 137 43.96 7.88 -42.20
N GLN A 138 44.63 8.34 -41.13
CA GLN A 138 44.84 7.58 -39.90
C GLN A 138 44.17 8.30 -38.72
N HIS A 139 43.88 7.51 -37.68
CA HIS A 139 43.27 7.84 -36.39
C HIS A 139 41.74 8.02 -36.31
N GLN A 140 41.23 7.40 -35.24
CA GLN A 140 39.83 7.15 -34.92
C GLN A 140 39.23 8.30 -34.09
N GLY A 141 37.94 8.58 -34.26
CA GLY A 141 37.19 9.50 -33.40
C GLY A 141 35.77 8.96 -33.15
N HIS A 142 35.47 8.58 -31.90
CA HIS A 142 34.13 8.15 -31.49
C HIS A 142 33.23 9.35 -31.17
N PRO A 143 31.92 9.32 -31.50
CA PRO A 143 30.96 10.39 -31.16
C PRO A 143 30.53 10.39 -29.67
N ASN A 144 31.36 9.88 -28.76
CA ASN A 144 31.06 9.75 -27.33
C ASN A 144 31.79 10.78 -26.44
N ALA A 145 32.58 11.69 -27.02
CA ALA A 145 33.43 12.61 -26.27
C ALA A 145 32.65 13.70 -25.52
N LEU A 146 31.65 14.31 -26.16
CA LEU A 146 30.91 15.45 -25.59
C LEU A 146 30.06 15.04 -24.37
N ALA A 147 29.31 13.94 -24.46
CA ALA A 147 28.51 13.46 -23.33
C ALA A 147 29.35 13.02 -22.13
N MET A 148 30.58 12.52 -22.35
CA MET A 148 31.52 12.24 -21.25
C MET A 148 32.17 13.52 -20.70
N GLN A 149 32.41 14.55 -21.53
CA GLN A 149 32.89 15.84 -21.05
C GLN A 149 31.84 16.55 -20.18
N ASP A 150 30.56 16.53 -20.56
CA ASP A 150 29.48 17.11 -19.74
C ASP A 150 29.33 16.39 -18.40
N PHE A 151 29.45 15.05 -18.38
CA PHE A 151 29.42 14.26 -17.16
C PHE A 151 30.65 14.52 -16.26
N GLN A 152 31.85 14.62 -16.85
CA GLN A 152 33.07 14.99 -16.11
C GLN A 152 33.00 16.41 -15.56
N MET A 153 32.43 17.35 -16.30
CA MET A 153 32.21 18.74 -15.87
C MET A 153 31.20 18.81 -14.72
N GLN A 154 30.12 18.02 -14.75
CA GLN A 154 29.19 17.91 -13.63
C GLN A 154 29.83 17.29 -12.37
N LEU A 155 30.67 16.24 -12.51
CA LEU A 155 31.42 15.70 -11.37
C LEU A 155 32.36 16.73 -10.76
N MET A 156 33.13 17.44 -11.59
CA MET A 156 34.09 18.45 -11.13
C MET A 156 33.39 19.59 -10.37
N LEU A 157 32.23 20.05 -10.87
CA LEU A 157 31.43 21.08 -10.19
C LEU A 157 30.88 20.59 -8.84
N LEU A 158 30.48 19.32 -8.75
CA LEU A 158 29.98 18.69 -7.53
C LEU A 158 31.09 18.48 -6.48
N GLU A 159 32.29 18.09 -6.92
CA GLU A 159 33.48 18.02 -6.09
C GLU A 159 33.87 19.39 -5.52
N GLU A 160 33.85 20.44 -6.35
CA GLU A 160 34.14 21.81 -5.90
C GLU A 160 33.09 22.32 -4.88
N GLN A 161 31.81 22.06 -5.12
CA GLN A 161 30.73 22.40 -4.16
C GLN A 161 30.90 21.67 -2.82
N ASN A 162 31.26 20.39 -2.84
CA ASN A 162 31.50 19.63 -1.61
C ASN A 162 32.76 20.11 -0.87
N LYS A 163 33.80 20.54 -1.59
CA LYS A 163 35.01 21.12 -1.00
C LYS A 163 34.70 22.44 -0.27
N ARG A 164 33.92 23.34 -0.89
CA ARG A 164 33.47 24.59 -0.26
C ARG A 164 32.59 24.35 0.99
N ARG A 165 31.73 23.32 0.99
CA ARG A 165 30.95 22.92 2.17
C ARG A 165 31.83 22.41 3.32
N LEU A 166 32.88 21.66 3.00
CA LEU A 166 33.87 21.18 3.99
C LEU A 166 34.69 22.34 4.59
N GLU A 167 35.07 23.33 3.78
CA GLU A 167 35.77 24.53 4.24
C GLU A 167 34.88 25.36 5.19
N GLN A 168 33.61 25.63 4.82
CA GLN A 168 32.65 26.32 5.70
C GLN A 168 32.37 25.55 7.00
N ALA A 169 32.28 24.21 6.96
CA ALA A 169 32.13 23.41 8.17
C ALA A 169 33.35 23.48 9.10
N ARG A 170 34.56 23.67 8.54
CA ARG A 170 35.79 23.85 9.32
C ARG A 170 35.88 25.23 9.97
N GLU A 171 35.52 26.28 9.25
CA GLU A 171 35.44 27.65 9.78
C GLU A 171 34.45 27.73 10.96
N LEU A 172 33.32 27.03 10.87
CA LEU A 172 32.34 26.93 11.97
C LEU A 172 32.84 26.13 13.18
N GLN A 173 33.75 25.17 13.01
CA GLN A 173 34.39 24.45 14.11
C GLN A 173 35.50 25.27 14.78
N GLU A 174 36.30 26.01 14.01
CA GLU A 174 37.38 26.85 14.54
C GLU A 174 36.83 28.05 15.36
N ALA A 175 35.59 28.48 15.11
CA ALA A 175 34.90 29.55 15.86
C ALA A 175 34.31 29.15 17.22
N ALA A 176 34.24 27.86 17.57
CA ALA A 176 33.41 27.35 18.68
C ALA A 176 34.16 27.11 20.02
N ALA A 177 35.40 27.58 20.18
CA ALA A 177 36.24 27.26 21.35
C ALA A 177 36.06 28.25 22.53
N VAL A 178 35.22 27.89 23.51
CA VAL A 178 35.10 28.57 24.82
C VAL A 178 35.13 27.52 25.95
N PRO A 179 35.89 27.72 27.06
CA PRO A 179 36.20 26.64 28.00
C PRO A 179 35.10 26.29 29.01
N SER A 180 35.11 25.02 29.43
CA SER A 180 34.20 24.40 30.41
C SER A 180 34.46 24.85 31.86
N ILE A 181 33.39 24.99 32.65
CA ILE A 181 33.44 25.13 34.11
C ILE A 181 32.72 23.91 34.74
N HIS A 182 33.46 23.15 35.55
CA HIS A 182 32.91 22.05 36.36
C HIS A 182 32.47 22.52 37.76
N GLN A 183 31.33 22.01 38.23
CA GLN A 183 31.03 21.85 39.66
C GLN A 183 30.36 20.48 39.91
N PRO A 184 30.66 19.81 41.05
CA PRO A 184 30.11 18.48 41.36
C PRO A 184 28.74 18.55 42.05
N VAL A 185 27.89 17.54 41.82
CA VAL A 185 26.58 17.39 42.48
C VAL A 185 26.65 16.24 43.49
N ASN A 186 26.27 16.51 44.74
CA ASN A 186 26.21 15.50 45.81
C ASN A 186 24.89 14.72 45.78
N ALA A 187 24.95 13.41 46.00
CA ALA A 187 23.77 12.55 46.12
C ALA A 187 23.15 12.62 47.52
N GLY A 188 21.83 12.84 47.59
CA GLY A 188 21.05 12.85 48.84
C GLY A 188 19.77 12.01 48.69
N GLN A 189 19.49 11.18 49.69
CA GLN A 189 18.37 10.22 49.67
C GLN A 189 17.01 10.91 49.85
N ALA A 190 16.05 10.67 48.95
CA ALA A 190 14.67 11.12 49.09
C ALA A 190 13.77 10.01 49.64
N ARG A 191 13.07 10.27 50.76
CA ARG A 191 11.98 9.42 51.26
C ARG A 191 10.64 9.86 50.65
N VAL A 192 9.86 8.91 50.15
CA VAL A 192 8.54 9.18 49.55
C VAL A 192 7.48 9.40 50.64
N ASN A 193 6.68 10.45 50.50
CA ASN A 193 5.61 10.80 51.44
C ASN A 193 4.33 9.99 51.15
N PRO A 194 3.77 9.21 52.10
CA PRO A 194 2.55 8.42 51.89
C PRO A 194 1.30 9.22 51.52
N GLN A 195 1.25 10.52 51.87
CA GLN A 195 0.10 11.38 51.55
C GLN A 195 -0.09 11.52 50.03
N PHE A 196 1.00 11.69 49.28
CA PHE A 196 1.03 11.90 47.83
C PHE A 196 0.41 10.74 47.05
N ILE A 197 0.66 9.50 47.49
CA ILE A 197 0.07 8.29 46.89
C ILE A 197 -1.46 8.25 47.07
N ARG A 198 -1.94 8.78 48.21
CA ARG A 198 -3.38 8.79 48.54
C ARG A 198 -4.14 9.84 47.74
N ASP A 199 -3.54 11.00 47.53
CA ASP A 199 -4.12 12.08 46.73
C ASP A 199 -4.19 11.70 45.23
N MET A 200 -3.17 11.00 44.71
CA MET A 200 -3.22 10.41 43.36
C MET A 200 -4.35 9.38 43.19
N ALA A 201 -4.61 8.54 44.19
CA ALA A 201 -5.69 7.55 44.13
C ALA A 201 -7.09 8.20 44.08
N ILE A 202 -7.28 9.30 44.82
CA ILE A 202 -8.54 10.06 44.83
C ILE A 202 -8.74 10.80 43.49
N GLN A 203 -7.68 11.35 42.90
CA GLN A 203 -7.74 11.89 41.52
C GLN A 203 -8.07 10.81 40.48
N ALA A 204 -7.52 9.60 40.63
CA ALA A 204 -7.74 8.50 39.67
C ALA A 204 -9.20 8.01 39.62
N ASP A 205 -9.90 7.92 40.75
CA ASP A 205 -11.33 7.56 40.75
C ASP A 205 -12.23 8.73 40.33
N GLY A 206 -11.86 9.98 40.64
CA GLY A 206 -12.53 11.17 40.08
C GLY A 206 -12.45 11.23 38.55
N MET A 207 -11.32 10.84 37.96
CA MET A 207 -11.17 10.73 36.50
C MET A 207 -11.98 9.58 35.89
N ARG A 208 -12.29 8.52 36.65
CA ARG A 208 -13.06 7.37 36.15
C ARG A 208 -14.56 7.64 36.04
N SER A 209 -15.15 8.32 37.02
CA SER A 209 -16.57 8.73 36.93
C SER A 209 -16.78 9.78 35.84
N ASN A 210 -15.84 10.73 35.70
CA ASN A 210 -15.92 11.76 34.66
C ASN A 210 -15.70 11.18 33.24
N ARG A 211 -14.92 10.11 33.07
CA ARG A 211 -14.86 9.38 31.78
C ARG A 211 -16.22 8.83 31.35
N GLN A 212 -17.02 8.31 32.27
CA GLN A 212 -18.33 7.72 31.94
C GLN A 212 -19.41 8.77 31.60
N SER A 213 -19.31 10.00 32.13
CA SER A 213 -20.17 11.12 31.70
C SER A 213 -19.73 11.70 30.36
N ILE A 214 -18.42 11.89 30.15
CA ILE A 214 -17.85 12.39 28.88
C ILE A 214 -18.18 11.42 27.73
N LEU A 215 -18.02 10.11 27.92
CA LEU A 215 -18.36 9.08 26.92
C LEU A 215 -19.86 9.03 26.56
N ARG A 216 -20.74 9.61 27.37
CA ARG A 216 -22.18 9.73 27.07
C ARG A 216 -22.58 11.09 26.51
N SER A 217 -21.65 12.05 26.45
CA SER A 217 -21.91 13.44 26.04
C SER A 217 -21.14 13.87 24.79
N SER A 218 -20.06 13.18 24.40
CA SER A 218 -19.27 13.54 23.22
C SER A 218 -19.84 12.97 21.92
N ARG A 219 -20.99 13.48 21.47
CA ARG A 219 -21.14 13.68 20.02
C ARG A 219 -20.13 14.77 19.68
N THR A 220 -19.05 14.41 18.98
CA THR A 220 -18.13 15.39 18.39
C THR A 220 -18.97 16.38 17.58
N LYS A 221 -18.68 17.68 17.72
CA LYS A 221 -19.33 18.68 16.88
C LYS A 221 -18.93 18.38 15.44
N LYS A 222 -19.90 18.36 14.53
CA LYS A 222 -19.65 18.17 13.10
C LYS A 222 -18.57 19.12 12.61
N ALA A 223 -17.68 18.65 11.73
CA ALA A 223 -16.61 19.46 11.15
C ALA A 223 -17.18 20.70 10.44
N THR A 224 -16.52 21.83 10.65
CA THR A 224 -16.79 23.14 10.04
C THR A 224 -15.46 23.82 9.71
N PRO A 225 -15.43 24.86 8.85
CA PRO A 225 -14.20 25.63 8.59
C PRO A 225 -13.55 26.24 9.85
N THR A 226 -14.30 26.40 10.95
CA THR A 226 -13.85 27.07 12.18
C THR A 226 -13.48 26.15 13.34
N ASN A 227 -13.66 24.82 13.22
CA ASN A 227 -13.29 23.85 14.26
C ASN A 227 -12.47 22.65 13.73
N ALA A 228 -11.83 22.79 12.56
CA ALA A 228 -11.04 21.72 11.95
C ALA A 228 -9.84 21.26 12.82
N ASP A 229 -9.39 22.10 13.74
CA ASP A 229 -8.39 21.83 14.77
C ASP A 229 -8.89 20.94 15.92
N GLU A 230 -10.22 20.81 16.13
CA GLU A 230 -10.77 19.83 17.09
C GLU A 230 -10.44 18.36 16.68
N TYR A 231 -10.00 18.13 15.44
CA TYR A 231 -9.64 16.82 14.89
C TYR A 231 -8.15 16.48 15.02
N THR A 232 -7.30 17.44 15.37
CA THR A 232 -5.83 17.26 15.47
C THR A 232 -5.44 16.21 16.51
N GLU A 233 -5.91 16.34 17.74
CA GLU A 233 -5.59 15.41 18.84
C GLU A 233 -6.17 14.00 18.61
N PRO A 234 -7.46 13.82 18.21
CA PRO A 234 -7.99 12.52 17.83
C PRO A 234 -7.17 11.80 16.76
N PHE A 235 -6.70 12.51 15.74
CA PHE A 235 -5.87 11.94 14.67
C PHE A 235 -4.46 11.57 15.15
N CYS A 236 -3.78 12.44 15.89
CA CYS A 236 -2.49 12.12 16.53
C CYS A 236 -2.59 10.88 17.43
N LYS A 237 -3.67 10.76 18.20
CA LYS A 237 -3.95 9.58 19.02
C LYS A 237 -4.13 8.33 18.15
N PHE A 238 -4.94 8.40 17.09
CA PHE A 238 -5.16 7.28 16.17
C PHE A 238 -3.85 6.76 15.55
N LEU A 239 -2.98 7.63 15.04
CA LEU A 239 -1.69 7.22 14.47
C LEU A 239 -0.73 6.60 15.49
N THR A 240 -0.75 7.08 16.73
CA THR A 240 0.12 6.61 17.83
C THR A 240 -0.34 5.26 18.39
N GLU A 241 -1.65 5.08 18.54
CA GLU A 241 -2.22 3.86 19.09
C GLU A 241 -2.20 2.71 18.07
N ASN A 242 -2.34 3.00 16.77
CA ASN A 242 -2.61 2.01 15.72
C ASN A 242 -1.49 1.91 14.65
N PRO A 243 -0.33 1.31 14.99
CA PRO A 243 0.86 1.35 14.15
C PRO A 243 0.72 0.54 12.86
N THR A 244 0.16 -0.68 12.90
CA THR A 244 0.06 -1.53 11.70
C THR A 244 -1.26 -1.34 10.96
N VAL A 245 -1.39 -1.93 9.76
CA VAL A 245 -2.66 -1.99 9.03
C VAL A 245 -3.75 -2.70 9.87
N PHE A 246 -3.40 -3.82 10.50
CA PHE A 246 -4.31 -4.60 11.35
C PHE A 246 -4.86 -3.83 12.56
N HIS A 247 -4.03 -3.00 13.21
CA HIS A 247 -4.49 -2.17 14.34
C HIS A 247 -5.40 -1.04 13.86
N ALA A 248 -5.11 -0.42 12.71
CA ALA A 248 -5.94 0.65 12.17
C ALA A 248 -7.34 0.15 11.81
N VAL A 249 -7.44 -1.03 11.16
CA VAL A 249 -8.72 -1.66 10.84
C VAL A 249 -9.50 -2.08 12.10
N ASP A 250 -8.85 -2.68 13.11
CA ASP A 250 -9.50 -3.04 14.37
C ASP A 250 -9.99 -1.80 15.16
N ALA A 251 -9.25 -0.69 15.12
CA ALA A 251 -9.70 0.58 15.71
C ALA A 251 -10.90 1.19 14.98
N VAL A 252 -10.88 1.20 13.64
CA VAL A 252 -12.04 1.63 12.82
C VAL A 252 -13.25 0.74 13.08
N LYS A 253 -13.07 -0.59 13.12
CA LYS A 253 -14.09 -1.58 13.46
C LYS A 253 -14.73 -1.32 14.83
N LYS A 254 -13.94 -0.95 15.83
CA LYS A 254 -14.45 -0.54 17.17
C LYS A 254 -15.29 0.74 17.07
N GLN A 255 -14.77 1.79 16.44
CA GLN A 255 -15.51 3.05 16.25
C GLN A 255 -16.85 2.85 15.53
N LEU A 256 -16.88 2.04 14.47
CA LEU A 256 -18.10 1.72 13.72
C LEU A 256 -19.13 0.96 14.59
N LYS A 257 -18.68 0.00 15.41
CA LYS A 257 -19.56 -0.70 16.37
C LYS A 257 -20.10 0.23 17.45
N ASP A 258 -19.26 1.09 18.00
CA ASP A 258 -19.65 2.08 19.02
C ASP A 258 -20.66 3.10 18.43
N ALA A 259 -20.59 3.36 17.13
CA ALA A 259 -21.56 4.15 16.36
C ALA A 259 -22.81 3.35 15.89
N GLY A 260 -22.93 2.06 16.25
CA GLY A 260 -24.11 1.24 15.97
C GLY A 260 -24.13 0.54 14.60
N PHE A 261 -23.01 0.50 13.88
CA PHE A 261 -22.92 -0.26 12.62
C PHE A 261 -22.92 -1.77 12.88
N THR A 262 -23.58 -2.52 12.01
CA THR A 262 -23.64 -3.99 12.07
C THR A 262 -22.47 -4.62 11.31
N GLU A 263 -21.68 -5.46 11.98
CA GLU A 263 -20.63 -6.26 11.34
C GLU A 263 -21.25 -7.35 10.44
N LEU A 264 -20.84 -7.37 9.18
CA LEU A 264 -21.18 -8.38 8.19
C LEU A 264 -19.96 -9.27 7.93
N SER A 265 -20.22 -10.57 7.81
CA SER A 265 -19.23 -11.58 7.42
C SER A 265 -19.39 -11.89 5.94
N GLU A 266 -18.28 -11.95 5.19
CA GLU A 266 -18.29 -12.35 3.77
C GLU A 266 -18.82 -13.78 3.57
N ARG A 267 -18.81 -14.62 4.60
CA ARG A 267 -19.17 -16.04 4.54
C ARG A 267 -20.66 -16.30 4.71
N ASP A 268 -21.41 -15.33 5.19
CA ASP A 268 -22.82 -15.45 5.57
C ASP A 268 -23.73 -14.73 4.57
N ARG A 269 -25.04 -15.06 4.56
CA ARG A 269 -26.04 -14.29 3.81
C ARG A 269 -26.26 -12.94 4.50
N TRP A 270 -26.45 -11.88 3.72
CA TRP A 270 -26.65 -10.52 4.25
C TRP A 270 -28.13 -10.15 4.28
N ASN A 271 -28.55 -9.47 5.36
CA ASN A 271 -29.89 -8.91 5.53
C ASN A 271 -29.74 -7.40 5.71
N ILE A 272 -29.75 -6.70 4.57
CA ILE A 272 -29.48 -5.27 4.48
C ILE A 272 -30.80 -4.53 4.32
N LYS A 273 -30.94 -3.38 4.98
CA LYS A 273 -32.17 -2.58 4.98
C LYS A 273 -31.84 -1.09 4.78
N PRO A 274 -32.76 -0.30 4.21
CA PRO A 274 -32.70 1.16 4.27
C PRO A 274 -32.58 1.69 5.71
N SER A 275 -32.01 2.87 5.85
CA SER A 275 -31.74 3.55 7.12
C SER A 275 -30.94 2.72 8.14
N ARG A 276 -30.02 1.88 7.64
CA ARG A 276 -29.13 1.05 8.45
C ARG A 276 -27.69 1.08 7.95
N SER A 277 -26.79 0.87 8.90
CA SER A 277 -25.35 1.05 8.72
C SER A 277 -24.63 -0.27 9.01
N TYR A 278 -23.68 -0.62 8.16
CA TYR A 278 -23.04 -1.93 8.09
C TYR A 278 -21.56 -1.77 7.79
N PHE A 279 -20.75 -2.76 8.16
CA PHE A 279 -19.39 -2.86 7.62
C PHE A 279 -19.00 -4.32 7.42
N VAL A 280 -18.09 -4.56 6.48
CA VAL A 280 -17.49 -5.86 6.19
C VAL A 280 -15.98 -5.73 6.25
N GLU A 281 -15.32 -6.71 6.85
CA GLU A 281 -13.88 -6.80 6.98
C GLU A 281 -13.35 -7.92 6.08
N ARG A 282 -12.26 -7.66 5.34
CA ARG A 282 -11.53 -8.66 4.58
C ARG A 282 -10.09 -8.73 5.07
N ASN A 283 -9.62 -9.94 5.37
CA ASN A 283 -8.28 -10.22 5.90
C ASN A 283 -7.91 -9.50 7.21
N GLY A 284 -8.78 -8.74 7.88
CA GLY A 284 -8.39 -7.89 9.00
C GLY A 284 -7.44 -6.74 8.63
N SER A 285 -7.18 -6.52 7.34
CA SER A 285 -6.36 -5.42 6.82
C SER A 285 -7.11 -4.51 5.85
N SER A 286 -8.30 -4.91 5.37
CA SER A 286 -9.21 -4.04 4.60
C SER A 286 -10.61 -4.06 5.17
N LEU A 287 -11.34 -2.95 5.01
CA LEU A 287 -12.69 -2.77 5.55
C LEU A 287 -13.52 -1.90 4.60
N ILE A 288 -14.77 -2.29 4.35
CA ILE A 288 -15.77 -1.42 3.70
C ILE A 288 -16.89 -1.16 4.70
N ALA A 289 -17.10 0.11 5.05
CA ALA A 289 -18.24 0.58 5.84
C ALA A 289 -19.24 1.27 4.93
N PHE A 290 -20.54 1.07 5.16
CA PHE A 290 -21.58 1.71 4.39
C PHE A 290 -22.86 1.99 5.18
N THR A 291 -23.67 2.88 4.64
CA THR A 291 -24.97 3.28 5.21
C THR A 291 -25.96 3.42 4.07
N VAL A 292 -27.09 2.71 4.14
CA VAL A 292 -28.12 2.72 3.11
C VAL A 292 -29.10 3.85 3.39
N GLY A 293 -29.28 4.78 2.43
CA GLY A 293 -30.26 5.85 2.53
C GLY A 293 -31.69 5.33 2.71
N GLY A 294 -32.53 6.08 3.43
CA GLY A 294 -33.91 5.66 3.73
C GLY A 294 -34.81 5.58 2.49
N LYS A 295 -34.48 6.34 1.44
CA LYS A 295 -35.17 6.34 0.14
C LYS A 295 -34.42 5.55 -0.94
N TYR A 296 -33.53 4.63 -0.55
CA TYR A 296 -32.81 3.81 -1.52
C TYR A 296 -33.73 2.80 -2.20
N GLU A 297 -33.75 2.82 -3.53
CA GLU A 297 -34.40 1.81 -4.37
C GLU A 297 -33.34 1.08 -5.22
N PRO A 298 -33.50 -0.22 -5.52
CA PRO A 298 -32.56 -0.96 -6.37
C PRO A 298 -32.33 -0.30 -7.73
N GLY A 299 -31.08 0.09 -7.99
CA GLY A 299 -30.67 0.81 -9.21
C GLY A 299 -30.25 2.26 -8.95
N ASN A 300 -30.54 2.81 -7.77
CA ASN A 300 -29.92 4.04 -7.28
C ASN A 300 -28.42 3.84 -7.06
N GLY A 301 -27.66 4.93 -6.96
CA GLY A 301 -26.20 4.88 -6.86
C GLY A 301 -25.65 4.79 -5.44
N ALA A 302 -24.32 4.77 -5.39
CA ALA A 302 -23.54 4.95 -4.18
C ALA A 302 -22.59 6.16 -4.28
N VAL A 303 -22.33 6.78 -3.14
CA VAL A 303 -21.32 7.83 -2.95
C VAL A 303 -20.17 7.23 -2.16
N ILE A 304 -19.02 7.07 -2.82
CA ILE A 304 -17.95 6.19 -2.36
C ILE A 304 -16.71 7.04 -2.08
N LEU A 305 -16.22 7.02 -0.85
CA LEU A 305 -14.85 7.41 -0.51
C LEU A 305 -14.00 6.14 -0.51
N ALA A 306 -12.87 6.15 -1.22
CA ALA A 306 -11.99 4.98 -1.33
C ALA A 306 -10.53 5.39 -1.13
N GLY A 307 -9.87 4.90 -0.08
CA GLY A 307 -8.46 5.17 0.24
C GLY A 307 -7.76 3.90 0.75
N HIS A 308 -6.53 4.03 1.24
CA HIS A 308 -5.76 2.87 1.73
C HIS A 308 -5.25 3.04 3.17
N VAL A 309 -5.08 1.91 3.86
CA VAL A 309 -4.79 1.85 5.30
C VAL A 309 -3.48 1.13 5.63
N ASP A 310 -2.86 0.49 4.63
CA ASP A 310 -1.46 0.09 4.70
C ASP A 310 -0.53 1.30 4.47
N ALA A 311 0.75 1.09 4.80
CA ALA A 311 1.80 2.08 4.68
C ALA A 311 3.16 1.37 4.54
N LEU A 312 4.14 2.05 3.96
CA LEU A 312 5.56 1.65 4.00
C LEU A 312 6.02 1.14 5.37
N THR A 313 6.61 -0.06 5.41
CA THR A 313 7.12 -0.70 6.63
C THR A 313 8.23 -1.73 6.32
N ALA A 314 8.85 -2.30 7.35
CA ALA A 314 9.68 -3.50 7.24
C ALA A 314 8.91 -4.68 7.84
N LYS A 315 8.54 -5.67 7.01
CA LYS A 315 7.79 -6.87 7.42
C LYS A 315 8.73 -7.98 7.85
N LEU A 316 8.36 -8.78 8.84
CA LEU A 316 9.16 -9.94 9.25
C LEU A 316 9.18 -11.01 8.16
N LYS A 317 10.35 -11.61 7.93
CA LYS A 317 10.49 -12.75 7.02
C LYS A 317 9.79 -14.00 7.61
N PRO A 318 9.27 -14.92 6.78
CA PRO A 318 8.70 -16.19 7.26
C PRO A 318 9.64 -16.99 8.16
N ILE A 319 10.96 -16.85 7.94
CA ILE A 319 12.02 -17.19 8.88
C ILE A 319 12.72 -15.89 9.23
N SER A 320 12.41 -15.31 10.40
CA SER A 320 13.04 -14.07 10.88
C SER A 320 14.29 -14.31 11.72
N GLN A 321 14.61 -15.57 12.06
CA GLN A 321 15.89 -15.91 12.67
C GLN A 321 17.00 -15.83 11.61
N VAL A 322 18.02 -15.02 11.91
CA VAL A 322 19.26 -14.91 11.12
C VAL A 322 20.47 -15.25 12.00
N PRO A 323 21.62 -15.64 11.41
CA PRO A 323 22.84 -15.87 12.18
C PRO A 323 23.24 -14.63 13.00
N ASN A 324 23.73 -14.85 14.22
CA ASN A 324 24.40 -13.82 15.01
C ASN A 324 25.61 -13.28 14.23
N LYS A 325 25.80 -11.95 14.24
CA LYS A 325 26.99 -11.30 13.69
C LYS A 325 27.61 -10.42 14.78
N ALA A 326 28.89 -10.67 15.08
CA ALA A 326 29.69 -9.87 16.01
C ALA A 326 29.06 -9.67 17.41
N GLY A 327 28.31 -10.65 17.92
CA GLY A 327 27.64 -10.59 19.23
C GLY A 327 26.28 -9.90 19.23
N TYR A 328 25.77 -9.50 18.04
CA TYR A 328 24.46 -8.88 17.88
C TYR A 328 23.43 -9.90 17.37
N VAL A 329 22.30 -9.96 18.07
CA VAL A 329 21.10 -10.66 17.60
C VAL A 329 20.40 -9.74 16.59
N GLN A 330 20.38 -10.15 15.34
CA GLN A 330 19.69 -9.45 14.25
C GLN A 330 18.30 -10.05 13.98
N LEU A 331 17.44 -9.28 13.31
CA LEU A 331 16.10 -9.70 12.90
C LEU A 331 15.97 -9.71 11.37
N GLY A 332 15.60 -10.86 10.82
CA GLY A 332 15.33 -11.01 9.39
C GLY A 332 14.04 -10.30 8.97
N VAL A 333 14.16 -9.14 8.34
CA VAL A 333 13.05 -8.37 7.76
C VAL A 333 13.14 -8.32 6.24
N ALA A 334 12.02 -8.03 5.60
CA ALA A 334 11.88 -7.79 4.17
C ALA A 334 11.26 -6.40 3.94
N PRO A 335 11.67 -5.68 2.87
CA PRO A 335 11.02 -4.44 2.48
C PRO A 335 9.52 -4.60 2.21
N TYR A 336 8.72 -3.60 2.58
CA TYR A 336 7.35 -3.43 2.11
C TYR A 336 7.27 -2.10 1.37
N ALA A 337 6.97 -2.18 0.06
CA ALA A 337 7.10 -1.08 -0.88
C ALA A 337 8.49 -0.42 -0.78
N GLY A 338 8.54 0.91 -0.63
CA GLY A 338 9.78 1.68 -0.56
C GLY A 338 10.49 1.71 0.81
N ALA A 339 10.08 0.91 1.80
CA ALA A 339 10.68 0.88 3.14
C ALA A 339 11.32 -0.48 3.47
N PRO A 340 12.37 -0.55 4.31
CA PRO A 340 13.04 0.58 4.98
C PRO A 340 13.90 1.40 4.00
N ASN A 341 13.85 2.73 4.13
CA ASN A 341 14.64 3.68 3.34
C ASN A 341 15.52 4.55 4.24
N THR A 342 16.14 5.59 3.69
CA THR A 342 17.09 6.46 4.41
C THR A 342 16.50 7.13 5.66
N THR A 343 15.18 7.27 5.78
CA THR A 343 14.54 7.85 6.97
C THR A 343 14.46 6.89 8.17
N TRP A 344 14.62 5.57 7.92
CA TRP A 344 14.54 4.48 8.91
C TRP A 344 15.83 4.25 9.68
N TRP A 345 16.96 4.78 9.20
CA TRP A 345 18.22 4.77 9.94
C TRP A 345 18.07 5.45 11.30
N ASP A 346 18.67 4.85 12.32
CA ASP A 346 18.78 5.40 13.67
C ASP A 346 17.45 5.76 14.35
N ARG A 347 16.37 5.06 13.94
CA ARG A 347 15.05 5.12 14.57
C ARG A 347 14.87 4.05 15.64
N ASP A 348 14.10 4.40 16.66
CA ASP A 348 13.71 3.50 17.74
C ASP A 348 12.44 2.75 17.31
N LEU A 349 12.63 1.52 16.82
CA LEU A 349 11.58 0.72 16.22
C LEU A 349 11.00 -0.28 17.22
N SER A 350 9.68 -0.38 17.26
CA SER A 350 8.98 -1.49 17.90
C SER A 350 8.33 -2.37 16.82
N ILE A 351 7.67 -3.44 17.27
CA ILE A 351 7.02 -4.44 16.45
C ILE A 351 5.55 -4.59 16.86
N GLY A 352 4.69 -4.80 15.87
CA GLY A 352 3.32 -5.19 16.10
C GLY A 352 2.71 -5.85 14.88
N GLY A 353 1.47 -6.30 14.99
CA GLY A 353 0.72 -6.89 13.87
C GLY A 353 -0.21 -8.01 14.33
N ARG A 354 -0.43 -8.99 13.46
CA ARG A 354 -1.30 -10.14 13.69
C ARG A 354 -0.50 -11.37 14.10
N VAL A 355 -1.02 -12.12 15.07
CA VAL A 355 -0.54 -13.45 15.45
C VAL A 355 -1.70 -14.44 15.40
N LEU A 356 -1.49 -15.58 14.74
CA LEU A 356 -2.43 -16.70 14.71
C LEU A 356 -2.08 -17.67 15.85
N VAL A 357 -3.03 -17.89 16.76
CA VAL A 357 -2.84 -18.73 17.96
C VAL A 357 -3.83 -19.88 17.95
N LYS A 358 -3.38 -21.10 18.24
CA LYS A 358 -4.22 -22.28 18.45
C LYS A 358 -4.81 -22.26 19.85
N GLU A 359 -6.12 -22.12 19.95
CA GLU A 359 -6.89 -22.20 21.19
C GLU A 359 -7.81 -23.41 21.15
N GLY A 360 -7.37 -24.49 21.80
CA GLY A 360 -8.01 -25.80 21.70
C GLY A 360 -8.06 -26.31 20.26
N ASN A 361 -9.27 -26.49 19.73
CA ASN A 361 -9.52 -26.96 18.37
C ASN A 361 -9.71 -25.83 17.34
N LYS A 362 -9.47 -24.57 17.71
CA LYS A 362 -9.62 -23.40 16.83
C LYS A 362 -8.29 -22.68 16.64
N ILE A 363 -8.14 -21.98 15.52
CA ILE A 363 -7.10 -20.97 15.34
C ILE A 363 -7.79 -19.61 15.42
N VAL A 364 -7.30 -18.72 16.27
CA VAL A 364 -7.79 -17.35 16.45
C VAL A 364 -6.74 -16.34 16.01
N SER A 365 -7.19 -15.22 15.46
CA SER A 365 -6.33 -14.06 15.17
C SER A 365 -6.30 -13.16 16.40
N LYS A 366 -5.10 -12.81 16.88
CA LYS A 366 -4.88 -11.80 17.92
C LYS A 366 -3.98 -10.69 17.39
N LEU A 367 -4.19 -9.48 17.87
CA LEU A 367 -3.25 -8.38 17.65
C LEU A 367 -2.20 -8.36 18.76
N VAL A 368 -0.97 -8.00 18.40
CA VAL A 368 0.12 -7.76 19.33
C VAL A 368 0.79 -6.44 18.98
N LYS A 369 1.17 -5.69 20.02
CA LYS A 369 1.98 -4.48 19.95
C LYS A 369 2.94 -4.52 21.14
N LEU A 370 4.23 -4.28 20.92
CA LEU A 370 5.17 -4.10 22.02
C LEU A 370 5.31 -2.60 22.31
N ASP A 371 5.15 -2.20 23.57
CA ASP A 371 5.09 -0.78 23.95
C ASP A 371 6.47 -0.16 24.25
N TRP A 372 7.56 -0.82 23.83
CA TRP A 372 8.93 -0.31 23.93
C TRP A 372 9.71 -0.61 22.63
N PRO A 373 10.72 0.21 22.26
CA PRO A 373 11.53 -0.07 21.08
C PRO A 373 12.37 -1.34 21.31
N ILE A 374 12.17 -2.33 20.45
CA ILE A 374 12.92 -3.60 20.46
C ILE A 374 13.99 -3.68 19.38
N ALA A 375 13.97 -2.77 18.40
CA ALA A 375 14.75 -2.87 17.18
C ALA A 375 15.34 -1.51 16.78
N ARG A 376 16.51 -1.53 16.17
CA ARG A 376 17.16 -0.34 15.61
C ARG A 376 17.97 -0.72 14.37
N ILE A 377 18.02 0.16 13.37
CA ILE A 377 18.91 0.02 12.21
C ILE A 377 20.00 1.11 12.34
N PRO A 378 21.17 0.79 12.92
CA PRO A 378 22.21 1.79 13.18
C PRO A 378 22.94 2.21 11.91
N THR A 379 23.25 3.50 11.73
CA THR A 379 24.19 3.92 10.68
C THR A 379 25.61 3.44 10.98
N LEU A 380 26.42 3.27 9.93
CA LEU A 380 27.87 3.21 10.10
C LEU A 380 28.41 4.64 10.26
N ALA A 381 29.24 4.87 11.27
CA ALA A 381 29.75 6.21 11.57
C ALA A 381 30.57 6.78 10.38
N PRO A 382 30.43 8.07 10.03
CA PRO A 382 31.06 8.66 8.84
C PRO A 382 32.60 8.62 8.87
N HIS A 383 33.20 8.47 10.05
CA HIS A 383 34.64 8.24 10.26
C HIS A 383 35.19 6.99 9.53
N PHE A 384 34.32 6.04 9.15
CA PHE A 384 34.69 4.87 8.34
C PHE A 384 34.81 5.16 6.84
N GLY A 385 34.65 6.43 6.42
CA GLY A 385 34.88 6.89 5.05
C GLY A 385 33.92 6.27 4.05
N ALA A 386 34.46 5.75 2.95
CA ALA A 386 33.66 5.21 1.84
C ALA A 386 32.69 4.09 2.25
N ALA A 387 33.00 3.30 3.29
CA ALA A 387 32.11 2.25 3.79
C ALA A 387 30.82 2.80 4.44
N ALA A 388 30.85 4.05 4.93
CA ALA A 388 29.70 4.75 5.49
C ALA A 388 28.94 5.58 4.44
N SER A 389 29.31 5.48 3.16
CA SER A 389 28.60 6.10 2.04
C SER A 389 27.75 5.05 1.31
N GLY A 390 26.46 5.34 1.12
CA GLY A 390 25.55 4.47 0.39
C GLY A 390 25.78 4.47 -1.14
N PRO A 391 24.96 3.73 -1.91
CA PRO A 391 23.76 3.01 -1.48
C PRO A 391 24.07 1.80 -0.61
N PHE A 392 23.27 1.62 0.45
CA PHE A 392 23.38 0.48 1.34
C PHE A 392 22.48 -0.67 0.87
N ASN A 393 22.98 -1.90 0.98
CA ASN A 393 22.22 -3.10 0.64
C ASN A 393 21.12 -3.37 1.69
N PRO A 394 19.82 -3.41 1.33
CA PRO A 394 18.74 -3.65 2.28
C PRO A 394 18.81 -5.00 2.99
N GLU A 395 19.35 -6.03 2.35
CA GLU A 395 19.44 -7.41 2.89
C GLU A 395 20.58 -7.58 3.90
N THR A 396 21.68 -6.84 3.75
CA THR A 396 22.90 -7.08 4.54
C THR A 396 23.34 -5.91 5.41
N GLN A 397 22.91 -4.68 5.10
CA GLN A 397 23.30 -3.45 5.81
C GLN A 397 22.12 -2.76 6.50
N MET A 398 20.88 -2.90 6.02
CA MET A 398 19.67 -2.36 6.68
C MET A 398 18.97 -3.37 7.61
N VAL A 399 19.73 -4.27 8.22
CA VAL A 399 19.20 -5.36 9.07
C VAL A 399 19.06 -4.87 10.52
N PRO A 400 17.85 -4.85 11.12
CA PRO A 400 17.66 -4.41 12.49
C PRO A 400 18.41 -5.28 13.51
N ILE A 401 19.08 -4.64 14.48
CA ILE A 401 19.54 -5.30 15.71
C ILE A 401 18.41 -5.32 16.74
N ILE A 402 18.24 -6.43 17.45
CA ILE A 402 17.21 -6.63 18.49
C ILE A 402 17.76 -7.09 19.85
N GLY A 403 19.09 -7.07 20.01
CA GLY A 403 19.75 -7.35 21.28
C GLY A 403 21.20 -7.80 21.12
N LEU A 404 21.85 -8.01 22.26
CA LEU A 404 23.17 -8.61 22.38
C LEU A 404 23.08 -10.09 22.77
N GLU A 405 24.18 -10.80 22.54
CA GLU A 405 24.46 -12.14 23.04
C GLU A 405 24.79 -12.12 24.56
N GLY A 406 24.10 -12.97 25.35
CA GLY A 406 24.15 -12.96 26.83
C GLY A 406 23.08 -12.06 27.46
N ALA A 407 22.50 -12.35 28.65
CA ALA A 407 23.10 -13.03 29.80
C ALA A 407 22.38 -14.31 30.31
N GLU A 408 21.35 -14.83 29.63
CA GLU A 408 20.68 -16.11 30.00
C GLU A 408 20.83 -17.20 28.93
N THR A 409 21.68 -17.01 27.92
CA THR A 409 21.83 -17.97 26.82
C THR A 409 22.74 -19.14 27.22
N GLN A 410 22.19 -20.19 27.82
CA GLN A 410 22.86 -21.50 27.76
C GLN A 410 22.89 -21.95 26.30
N SER A 411 24.09 -22.29 25.84
CA SER A 411 24.38 -22.75 24.49
C SER A 411 23.68 -24.07 24.19
N SER A 412 22.59 -24.02 23.42
CA SER A 412 22.31 -25.12 22.51
C SER A 412 23.22 -24.95 21.30
N GLU A 413 24.24 -25.80 21.20
CA GLU A 413 25.07 -25.95 20.00
C GLU A 413 24.21 -26.46 18.84
N GLN A 414 23.46 -25.56 18.21
CA GLN A 414 22.94 -25.79 16.88
C GLN A 414 24.14 -25.68 15.94
N GLN A 415 24.72 -26.83 15.58
CA GLN A 415 25.52 -26.96 14.37
C GLN A 415 24.67 -26.40 13.23
N ALA A 416 24.99 -25.16 12.81
CA ALA A 416 24.30 -24.53 11.72
C ALA A 416 24.64 -25.33 10.46
N ALA A 417 23.65 -26.09 9.96
CA ALA A 417 23.77 -26.69 8.64
C ALA A 417 24.10 -25.57 7.64
N GLU A 418 25.04 -25.84 6.74
CA GLU A 418 25.50 -24.86 5.74
C GLU A 418 24.29 -24.18 5.07
N PRO A 419 24.27 -22.85 4.92
CA PRO A 419 23.20 -22.17 4.21
C PRO A 419 22.92 -22.85 2.87
N PHE A 420 21.63 -23.04 2.56
CA PHE A 420 21.14 -23.75 1.36
C PHE A 420 21.42 -25.27 1.29
N SER A 421 22.11 -25.89 2.25
CA SER A 421 22.33 -27.35 2.28
C SER A 421 21.08 -28.17 2.65
N GLN A 422 20.05 -27.52 3.20
CA GLN A 422 18.76 -28.12 3.58
C GLN A 422 17.61 -27.18 3.19
N PRO A 423 16.43 -27.71 2.81
CA PRO A 423 15.27 -26.88 2.51
C PRO A 423 14.77 -26.16 3.78
N SER A 424 14.38 -24.89 3.62
CA SER A 424 13.73 -24.13 4.69
C SER A 424 12.30 -24.64 4.93
N LEU A 425 12.08 -25.34 6.03
CA LEU A 425 10.78 -25.91 6.38
C LEU A 425 9.98 -24.97 7.31
N LEU A 426 8.75 -24.66 6.92
CA LEU A 426 7.75 -24.01 7.79
C LEU A 426 7.21 -24.97 8.89
N GLY A 427 7.47 -26.27 8.73
CA GLY A 427 6.77 -27.37 9.40
C GLY A 427 7.65 -28.62 9.55
N GLY A 428 7.65 -29.21 10.74
CA GLY A 428 7.99 -30.61 10.98
C GLY A 428 6.71 -31.42 11.21
N ALA A 429 6.77 -32.74 11.08
CA ALA A 429 5.62 -33.62 11.24
C ALA A 429 4.91 -33.45 12.61
N GLU A 430 3.61 -33.75 12.64
CA GLU A 430 2.73 -33.48 13.78
C GLU A 430 3.26 -34.06 15.10
N GLY A 431 3.25 -33.27 16.17
CA GLY A 431 3.64 -33.69 17.53
C GLY A 431 4.84 -32.92 18.11
N SER A 432 5.71 -32.35 17.26
CA SER A 432 6.68 -31.35 17.71
C SER A 432 5.98 -30.03 18.02
N ALA A 433 6.31 -29.41 19.17
CA ALA A 433 6.01 -27.99 19.45
C ALA A 433 6.21 -27.12 18.20
N SER A 434 5.22 -26.28 17.87
CA SER A 434 4.97 -25.77 16.51
C SER A 434 6.25 -25.35 15.79
N SER A 435 6.52 -25.99 14.64
CA SER A 435 7.76 -25.77 13.89
C SER A 435 8.02 -24.29 13.60
N PHE A 436 6.96 -23.52 13.39
CA PHE A 436 7.02 -22.08 13.19
C PHE A 436 7.81 -21.34 14.27
N VAL A 437 7.60 -21.60 15.57
CA VAL A 437 8.32 -20.83 16.61
C VAL A 437 9.81 -21.16 16.67
N LYS A 438 10.24 -22.28 16.07
CA LYS A 438 11.66 -22.66 15.95
C LYS A 438 12.37 -21.96 14.78
N THR A 439 11.65 -21.28 13.89
CA THR A 439 12.23 -20.48 12.80
C THR A 439 12.30 -18.98 13.13
N GLN A 440 11.97 -18.61 14.38
CA GLN A 440 11.90 -17.23 14.87
C GLN A 440 12.88 -17.02 16.03
N PRO A 441 13.38 -15.78 16.26
CA PRO A 441 14.24 -15.50 17.41
C PRO A 441 13.55 -15.86 18.75
N PRO A 442 14.11 -16.76 19.58
CA PRO A 442 13.40 -17.26 20.78
C PRO A 442 13.03 -16.16 21.78
N ARG A 443 13.86 -15.12 21.91
CA ARG A 443 13.56 -13.93 22.74
C ARG A 443 12.37 -13.13 22.22
N LEU A 444 12.18 -13.06 20.90
CA LEU A 444 11.02 -12.42 20.28
C LEU A 444 9.75 -13.26 20.51
N VAL A 445 9.83 -14.58 20.33
CA VAL A 445 8.71 -15.50 20.64
C VAL A 445 8.27 -15.33 22.11
N LYS A 446 9.21 -15.25 23.06
CA LYS A 446 8.92 -14.99 24.48
C LYS A 446 8.23 -13.63 24.70
N ALA A 447 8.70 -12.57 24.05
CA ALA A 447 8.12 -11.23 24.17
C ALA A 447 6.70 -11.15 23.59
N ILE A 448 6.49 -11.66 22.38
CA ILE A 448 5.18 -11.73 21.71
C ILE A 448 4.22 -12.63 22.48
N GLY A 449 4.67 -13.80 22.95
CA GLY A 449 3.87 -14.71 23.77
C GLY A 449 3.40 -14.07 25.07
N ASN A 450 4.30 -13.40 25.80
CA ASN A 450 3.97 -12.66 27.02
C ASN A 450 2.95 -11.54 26.75
N ALA A 451 3.13 -10.74 25.69
CA ALA A 451 2.21 -9.67 25.32
C ALA A 451 0.80 -10.19 24.95
N LEU A 452 0.70 -11.43 24.46
CA LEU A 452 -0.56 -12.13 24.19
C LEU A 452 -1.15 -12.88 25.41
N GLY A 453 -0.51 -12.80 26.58
CA GLY A 453 -0.91 -13.52 27.79
C GLY A 453 -0.67 -15.04 27.76
N LEU A 454 0.20 -15.53 26.86
CA LEU A 454 0.58 -16.94 26.79
C LEU A 454 1.63 -17.27 27.84
N GLY A 455 1.50 -18.44 28.48
CA GLY A 455 2.54 -18.99 29.36
C GLY A 455 3.66 -19.67 28.57
N PRO A 456 4.86 -19.88 29.16
CA PRO A 456 6.01 -20.48 28.46
C PRO A 456 5.72 -21.82 27.76
N ASN A 457 4.92 -22.68 28.41
CA ASN A 457 4.52 -23.99 27.88
C ASN A 457 3.48 -23.92 26.75
N THR A 458 3.06 -22.70 26.35
CA THR A 458 2.01 -22.45 25.34
C THR A 458 2.47 -21.54 24.19
N TYR A 459 3.73 -21.10 24.16
CA TYR A 459 4.26 -20.36 23.00
C TYR A 459 4.18 -21.19 21.70
N SER A 460 4.29 -22.53 21.81
CA SER A 460 4.06 -23.47 20.71
C SER A 460 2.62 -23.51 20.17
N ASN A 461 1.70 -22.73 20.74
CA ASN A 461 0.38 -22.51 20.17
C ASN A 461 0.38 -21.39 19.12
N ILE A 462 1.46 -20.59 19.02
CA ILE A 462 1.64 -19.65 17.91
C ILE A 462 1.83 -20.47 16.63
N VAL A 463 0.89 -20.31 15.70
CA VAL A 463 0.83 -21.02 14.42
C VAL A 463 1.61 -20.27 13.35
N ASN A 464 1.42 -18.95 13.29
CA ASN A 464 2.09 -18.03 12.35
C ASN A 464 1.89 -16.58 12.82
N TRP A 465 2.59 -15.62 12.21
CA TRP A 465 2.36 -14.19 12.42
C TRP A 465 2.61 -13.35 11.16
N GLU A 466 2.03 -12.15 11.14
CA GLU A 466 2.32 -11.08 10.18
C GLU A 466 2.65 -9.84 11.02
N LEU A 467 3.95 -9.58 11.20
CA LEU A 467 4.46 -8.51 12.04
C LEU A 467 5.25 -7.48 11.23
N GLU A 468 5.12 -6.23 11.64
CA GLU A 468 5.64 -5.03 11.01
C GLU A 468 6.48 -4.25 12.04
N LEU A 469 7.64 -3.75 11.62
CA LEU A 469 8.39 -2.77 12.40
C LEU A 469 7.82 -1.36 12.19
N TYR A 470 7.82 -0.54 13.24
CA TYR A 470 7.30 0.81 13.20
C TYR A 470 8.04 1.75 14.16
N ASP A 471 8.12 3.03 13.80
CA ASP A 471 8.67 4.09 14.66
C ASP A 471 7.83 4.27 15.94
N THR A 472 8.48 4.20 17.09
CA THR A 472 7.85 4.35 18.42
C THR A 472 7.59 5.80 18.80
N GLN A 473 8.24 6.78 18.17
CA GLN A 473 8.03 8.18 18.50
C GLN A 473 6.57 8.58 18.20
N PRO A 474 5.80 9.11 19.17
CA PRO A 474 4.38 9.37 18.99
C PRO A 474 4.11 10.45 17.93
N ALA A 475 2.91 10.41 17.35
CA ALA A 475 2.40 11.50 16.54
C ALA A 475 2.11 12.71 17.44
N GLN A 476 2.53 13.90 17.03
CA GLN A 476 2.40 15.11 17.85
C GLN A 476 2.32 16.36 16.98
N VAL A 477 1.77 17.44 17.55
CA VAL A 477 1.81 18.76 16.92
C VAL A 477 3.21 19.38 16.97
N GLY A 478 3.53 20.21 15.97
CA GLY A 478 4.81 20.89 15.86
C GLY A 478 4.74 22.20 15.07
N GLY A 479 5.88 22.89 14.95
CA GLY A 479 5.93 24.31 14.57
C GLY A 479 5.75 25.23 15.79
N LEU A 480 6.09 26.51 15.64
CA LEU A 480 6.02 27.48 16.74
C LEU A 480 4.58 27.63 17.25
N ASP A 481 3.63 27.73 16.33
CA ASP A 481 2.19 27.90 16.60
C ASP A 481 1.38 26.59 16.48
N LYS A 482 2.05 25.42 16.54
CA LYS A 482 1.44 24.07 16.46
C LYS A 482 0.65 23.82 15.15
N GLU A 483 1.14 24.39 14.06
CA GLU A 483 0.51 24.35 12.73
C GLU A 483 0.70 23.01 11.98
N PHE A 484 1.61 22.16 12.45
CA PHE A 484 1.94 20.88 11.82
C PHE A 484 1.58 19.68 12.71
N ILE A 485 1.39 18.52 12.10
CA ILE A 485 1.43 17.20 12.72
C ILE A 485 2.65 16.44 12.20
N PHE A 486 3.52 15.99 13.10
CA PHE A 486 4.66 15.14 12.78
C PHE A 486 4.36 13.70 13.21
N ALA A 487 4.25 12.78 12.26
CA ALA A 487 3.82 11.40 12.52
C ALA A 487 4.34 10.40 11.49
N GLY A 488 4.44 9.13 11.86
CA GLY A 488 4.66 8.05 10.91
C GLY A 488 3.35 7.52 10.35
N ARG A 489 3.38 7.04 9.09
CA ARG A 489 2.24 6.42 8.40
C ARG A 489 1.05 7.38 8.24
N VAL A 490 1.35 8.61 7.79
CA VAL A 490 0.33 9.59 7.38
C VAL A 490 -0.31 9.11 6.07
N ASP A 491 0.52 8.63 5.13
CA ASP A 491 0.16 7.68 4.05
C ASP A 491 -0.56 6.43 4.56
N ASP A 492 -1.72 6.07 4.05
CA ASP A 492 -2.86 6.97 3.77
C ASP A 492 -3.87 6.94 4.95
N LYS A 493 -3.36 6.66 6.15
CA LYS A 493 -4.15 6.72 7.37
C LYS A 493 -4.76 8.10 7.61
N LEU A 494 -4.23 9.18 7.02
CA LEU A 494 -4.80 10.53 7.04
C LEU A 494 -6.15 10.60 6.31
N CYS A 495 -6.21 10.26 5.03
CA CYS A 495 -7.46 10.34 4.28
C CYS A 495 -8.43 9.23 4.70
N SER A 496 -7.91 8.01 4.92
CA SER A 496 -8.70 6.89 5.47
C SER A 496 -9.37 7.21 6.81
N TRP A 497 -8.67 7.86 7.75
CA TRP A 497 -9.28 8.26 9.02
C TRP A 497 -10.33 9.35 8.84
N ALA A 498 -10.03 10.38 8.02
CA ALA A 498 -10.96 11.47 7.74
C ALA A 498 -12.24 10.97 7.04
N ALA A 499 -12.13 10.02 6.11
CA ALA A 499 -13.26 9.40 5.43
C ALA A 499 -14.18 8.64 6.40
N ILE A 500 -13.61 7.90 7.36
CA ILE A 500 -14.40 7.23 8.42
C ILE A 500 -15.10 8.25 9.32
N GLN A 501 -14.42 9.31 9.79
CA GLN A 501 -15.09 10.33 10.61
C GLN A 501 -16.21 11.04 9.82
N ALA A 502 -16.00 11.30 8.52
CA ALA A 502 -17.03 11.87 7.64
C ALA A 502 -18.26 10.97 7.52
N LEU A 503 -18.09 9.65 7.39
CA LEU A 503 -19.21 8.68 7.34
C LEU A 503 -19.97 8.60 8.68
N LEU A 504 -19.26 8.73 9.81
CA LEU A 504 -19.87 8.80 11.14
C LEU A 504 -20.69 10.09 11.33
N GLU A 505 -20.25 11.22 10.79
CA GLU A 505 -20.99 12.49 10.84
C GLU A 505 -22.12 12.61 9.80
N ALA A 506 -22.03 11.86 8.70
CA ALA A 506 -23.04 11.82 7.64
C ALA A 506 -24.33 11.07 8.02
N GLN A 507 -24.35 10.39 9.18
CA GLN A 507 -25.47 9.54 9.63
C GLN A 507 -26.79 10.31 9.78
N ASP A 508 -26.78 11.55 10.30
CA ASP A 508 -28.02 12.30 10.58
C ASP A 508 -28.84 12.62 9.31
N GLU A 509 -28.23 12.58 8.12
CA GLU A 509 -28.87 12.87 6.81
C GLU A 509 -29.07 11.59 5.98
N THR A 510 -29.34 10.46 6.65
CA THR A 510 -29.52 9.16 5.98
C THR A 510 -30.96 8.93 5.51
N GLU A 511 -31.95 9.29 6.32
CA GLU A 511 -33.37 8.96 6.06
C GLU A 511 -33.87 9.54 4.73
N GLU A 512 -33.47 10.78 4.42
CA GLU A 512 -33.92 11.51 3.23
C GLU A 512 -33.12 11.18 1.96
N SER A 513 -31.98 10.47 2.07
CA SER A 513 -31.14 10.15 0.92
C SER A 513 -31.61 8.89 0.19
N SER A 514 -31.45 8.91 -1.12
CA SER A 514 -31.71 7.77 -2.01
C SER A 514 -30.45 6.96 -2.36
N MET A 515 -29.29 7.33 -1.79
CA MET A 515 -27.97 6.77 -2.10
C MET A 515 -27.44 5.82 -1.02
N ILE A 516 -26.50 4.94 -1.38
CA ILE A 516 -25.66 4.23 -0.40
C ILE A 516 -24.39 5.06 -0.15
N LYS A 517 -24.14 5.46 1.10
CA LYS A 517 -22.90 6.14 1.52
C LYS A 517 -21.86 5.08 1.86
N VAL A 518 -20.67 5.12 1.25
CA VAL A 518 -19.64 4.05 1.37
C VAL A 518 -18.27 4.65 1.68
N VAL A 519 -17.53 4.02 2.58
CA VAL A 519 -16.08 4.20 2.77
C VAL A 519 -15.39 2.86 2.60
N GLY A 520 -14.48 2.76 1.64
CA GLY A 520 -13.61 1.60 1.42
C GLY A 520 -12.17 1.90 1.81
N LEU A 521 -11.63 1.12 2.73
CA LEU A 521 -10.24 1.14 3.17
C LEU A 521 -9.55 -0.13 2.66
N PHE A 522 -8.61 0.03 1.73
CA PHE A 522 -7.88 -1.08 1.11
C PHE A 522 -6.48 -1.27 1.72
N ASP A 523 -5.93 -2.47 1.56
CA ASP A 523 -4.56 -2.85 1.92
C ASP A 523 -3.83 -3.23 0.64
N ASN A 524 -2.52 -3.08 0.62
CA ASN A 524 -1.65 -3.39 -0.51
C ASN A 524 -1.67 -2.37 -1.66
N GLU A 525 -2.17 -1.14 -1.45
CA GLU A 525 -2.02 -0.05 -2.43
C GLU A 525 -0.54 0.11 -2.80
N GLU A 526 0.30 0.27 -1.77
CA GLU A 526 1.74 0.50 -1.78
C GLU A 526 2.56 -0.53 -2.60
N ILE A 527 1.94 -1.68 -2.93
CA ILE A 527 2.53 -2.75 -3.76
C ILE A 527 1.70 -3.05 -5.03
N GLY A 528 0.92 -2.09 -5.50
CA GLY A 528 0.14 -2.13 -6.74
C GLY A 528 -1.26 -2.77 -6.62
N SER A 529 -1.80 -2.90 -5.40
CA SER A 529 -3.17 -3.31 -5.04
C SER A 529 -3.65 -4.67 -5.56
N LEU A 530 -2.75 -5.51 -6.10
CA LEU A 530 -3.07 -6.77 -6.80
C LEU A 530 -3.14 -7.99 -5.87
N LEU A 531 -3.83 -7.85 -4.73
CA LEU A 531 -4.13 -8.94 -3.80
C LEU A 531 -5.62 -8.90 -3.42
N ARG A 532 -6.14 -9.99 -2.83
CA ARG A 532 -7.59 -10.16 -2.56
C ARG A 532 -8.23 -9.02 -1.75
N GLN A 533 -7.43 -8.32 -0.95
CA GLN A 533 -7.87 -7.23 -0.08
C GLN A 533 -7.51 -5.82 -0.60
N GLY A 534 -6.76 -5.72 -1.71
CA GLY A 534 -6.45 -4.46 -2.38
C GLY A 534 -7.52 -4.02 -3.36
N ALA A 535 -7.36 -2.81 -3.89
CA ALA A 535 -8.34 -2.15 -4.76
C ALA A 535 -8.49 -2.79 -6.14
N ARG A 536 -7.49 -3.57 -6.61
CA ARG A 536 -7.61 -4.42 -7.82
C ARG A 536 -8.21 -5.80 -7.52
N GLY A 537 -8.51 -6.08 -6.25
CA GLY A 537 -9.34 -7.19 -5.83
C GLY A 537 -10.82 -6.89 -6.02
N ASN A 538 -11.66 -7.91 -5.92
CA ASN A 538 -13.11 -7.80 -6.11
C ASN A 538 -13.88 -7.26 -4.89
N PHE A 539 -13.22 -6.65 -3.90
CA PHE A 539 -13.83 -6.37 -2.59
C PHE A 539 -14.97 -5.35 -2.67
N LEU A 540 -14.74 -4.20 -3.34
CA LEU A 540 -15.78 -3.20 -3.55
C LEU A 540 -16.88 -3.69 -4.52
N PRO A 541 -16.58 -4.22 -5.72
CA PRO A 541 -17.60 -4.75 -6.62
C PRO A 541 -18.52 -5.78 -5.94
N GLN A 542 -17.97 -6.78 -5.24
CA GLN A 542 -18.78 -7.78 -4.55
C GLN A 542 -19.56 -7.21 -3.37
N THR A 543 -19.01 -6.26 -2.63
CA THR A 543 -19.75 -5.62 -1.53
C THR A 543 -20.94 -4.83 -2.08
N MET A 544 -20.76 -4.12 -3.19
CA MET A 544 -21.83 -3.41 -3.89
C MET A 544 -22.88 -4.38 -4.45
N GLU A 545 -22.49 -5.38 -5.24
CA GLU A 545 -23.39 -6.40 -5.81
C GLU A 545 -24.24 -7.08 -4.72
N ARG A 546 -23.62 -7.49 -3.61
CA ARG A 546 -24.31 -8.15 -2.50
C ARG A 546 -25.23 -7.19 -1.74
N THR A 547 -24.88 -5.91 -1.64
CA THR A 547 -25.70 -4.88 -1.02
C THR A 547 -26.95 -4.60 -1.85
N VAL A 548 -26.78 -4.37 -3.16
CA VAL A 548 -27.88 -4.21 -4.11
C VAL A 548 -28.77 -5.46 -4.13
N GLY A 549 -28.18 -6.65 -4.15
CA GLY A 549 -28.93 -7.92 -4.19
C GLY A 549 -29.74 -8.19 -2.93
N ALA A 550 -29.19 -7.87 -1.75
CA ALA A 550 -29.92 -7.97 -0.49
C ALA A 550 -31.08 -6.96 -0.39
N LEU A 551 -30.94 -5.79 -1.01
CA LEU A 551 -31.99 -4.75 -1.07
C LEU A 551 -33.05 -5.03 -2.16
N ALA A 552 -32.71 -5.81 -3.19
CA ALA A 552 -33.61 -6.25 -4.26
C ALA A 552 -34.29 -7.61 -3.99
N ASP A 553 -33.87 -8.34 -2.94
CA ASP A 553 -34.25 -9.73 -2.62
C ASP A 553 -33.96 -10.76 -3.75
N HIS A 554 -32.99 -10.46 -4.62
CA HIS A 554 -32.51 -11.37 -5.66
C HIS A 554 -31.06 -11.06 -6.09
N THR A 555 -30.38 -11.99 -6.75
CA THR A 555 -29.09 -11.70 -7.39
C THR A 555 -29.28 -10.59 -8.44
N PRO A 556 -28.53 -9.47 -8.40
CA PRO A 556 -28.69 -8.40 -9.37
C PRO A 556 -28.43 -8.87 -10.80
N THR A 557 -29.23 -8.39 -11.75
CA THR A 557 -28.91 -8.52 -13.17
C THR A 557 -27.78 -7.56 -13.54
N SER A 558 -27.12 -7.82 -14.68
CA SER A 558 -26.11 -6.92 -15.24
C SER A 558 -26.65 -5.50 -15.48
N ASP A 559 -27.92 -5.38 -15.89
CA ASP A 559 -28.62 -4.09 -15.99
C ASP A 559 -28.77 -3.39 -14.62
N LEU A 560 -29.22 -4.11 -13.59
CA LEU A 560 -29.47 -3.51 -12.27
C LEU A 560 -28.18 -2.99 -11.62
N ILE A 561 -27.12 -3.79 -11.64
CA ILE A 561 -25.82 -3.36 -11.12
C ILE A 561 -25.16 -2.31 -12.02
N GLY A 562 -25.33 -2.40 -13.34
CA GLY A 562 -24.84 -1.41 -14.29
C GLY A 562 -25.48 -0.03 -14.08
N ARG A 563 -26.80 0.03 -13.85
CA ARG A 563 -27.51 1.27 -13.49
C ARG A 563 -27.07 1.79 -12.11
N THR A 564 -26.88 0.92 -11.14
CA THR A 564 -26.32 1.27 -9.82
C THR A 564 -24.95 1.96 -9.98
N PHE A 565 -24.03 1.35 -10.74
CA PHE A 565 -22.69 1.90 -10.99
C PHE A 565 -22.72 3.21 -11.80
N ALA A 566 -23.54 3.31 -12.85
CA ALA A 566 -23.69 4.54 -13.62
C ALA A 566 -24.23 5.72 -12.78
N ASN A 567 -25.12 5.43 -11.82
CA ASN A 567 -25.63 6.40 -10.84
C ASN A 567 -24.65 6.69 -9.68
N SER A 568 -23.53 5.99 -9.58
CA SER A 568 -22.55 6.13 -8.49
C SER A 568 -21.44 7.14 -8.80
N PHE A 569 -20.66 7.48 -7.78
CA PHE A 569 -19.44 8.28 -7.90
C PHE A 569 -18.39 7.89 -6.85
N ILE A 570 -17.12 7.86 -7.24
CA ILE A 570 -15.98 7.58 -6.36
C ILE A 570 -15.15 8.85 -6.15
N VAL A 571 -14.82 9.16 -4.90
CA VAL A 571 -13.69 9.99 -4.52
C VAL A 571 -12.59 9.04 -4.07
N SER A 572 -11.58 8.88 -4.93
CA SER A 572 -10.31 8.24 -4.61
C SER A 572 -9.56 9.20 -3.68
N SER A 573 -9.53 8.82 -2.42
CA SER A 573 -9.26 9.64 -1.26
C SER A 573 -7.88 9.27 -0.73
N ASP A 574 -6.87 9.84 -1.38
CA ASP A 574 -5.44 9.53 -1.18
C ASP A 574 -4.66 10.82 -0.84
N VAL A 575 -3.56 10.70 -0.10
CA VAL A 575 -2.75 11.84 0.32
C VAL A 575 -1.99 12.46 -0.84
N ILE A 576 -1.88 13.79 -0.84
CA ILE A 576 -1.31 14.55 -1.97
C ILE A 576 -0.08 15.35 -1.53
N HIS A 577 0.85 15.60 -2.44
CA HIS A 577 2.05 16.37 -2.15
C HIS A 577 1.73 17.85 -1.87
N ALA A 578 1.94 18.28 -0.63
CA ALA A 578 2.09 19.69 -0.29
C ALA A 578 3.38 20.26 -0.90
N VAL A 579 3.41 21.56 -1.17
CA VAL A 579 4.58 22.27 -1.70
C VAL A 579 5.71 22.28 -0.68
N ASN A 580 6.85 21.70 -1.03
CA ASN A 580 8.05 21.71 -0.20
C ASN A 580 8.90 22.96 -0.53
N PRO A 581 9.06 23.91 0.41
CA PRO A 581 9.74 25.18 0.13
C PRO A 581 11.22 25.02 -0.20
N ASN A 582 11.84 23.88 0.14
CA ASN A 582 13.23 23.60 -0.18
C ASN A 582 13.44 23.06 -1.61
N PHE A 583 12.35 22.73 -2.33
CA PHE A 583 12.39 22.07 -3.64
C PHE A 583 11.34 22.65 -4.62
N LEU A 584 11.09 23.97 -4.56
CA LEU A 584 10.06 24.64 -5.38
C LEU A 584 10.14 24.33 -6.88
N ASN A 585 11.35 24.12 -7.41
CA ASN A 585 11.59 23.76 -8.80
C ASN A 585 11.01 22.39 -9.22
N ALA A 586 10.72 21.50 -8.27
CA ALA A 586 10.09 20.19 -8.52
C ALA A 586 8.56 20.27 -8.64
N TYR A 587 7.95 21.40 -8.28
CA TYR A 587 6.49 21.60 -8.35
C TYR A 587 6.09 22.33 -9.63
N LEU A 588 4.83 22.14 -10.03
CA LEU A 588 4.21 22.90 -11.10
C LEU A 588 3.61 24.19 -10.52
N GLU A 589 3.96 25.33 -11.10
CA GLU A 589 3.42 26.63 -10.70
C GLU A 589 1.89 26.64 -10.83
N ASN A 590 1.21 27.31 -9.89
CA ASN A 590 -0.25 27.33 -9.73
C ASN A 590 -0.93 25.98 -9.37
N HIS A 591 -0.17 24.88 -9.28
CA HIS A 591 -0.66 23.54 -8.93
C HIS A 591 0.12 22.96 -7.72
N ALA A 592 0.37 23.83 -6.74
CA ALA A 592 1.26 23.61 -5.61
C ALA A 592 0.49 23.78 -4.27
N PRO A 593 -0.09 22.70 -3.72
CA PRO A 593 -0.96 22.77 -2.55
C PRO A 593 -0.24 23.19 -1.26
N GLN A 594 -0.98 23.82 -0.36
CA GLN A 594 -0.51 24.24 0.96
C GLN A 594 -1.22 23.45 2.07
N LEU A 595 -0.53 23.27 3.19
CA LEU A 595 -1.09 22.70 4.42
C LEU A 595 -2.08 23.67 5.08
N ASN A 596 -3.02 23.14 5.86
CA ASN A 596 -4.07 23.88 6.58
C ASN A 596 -5.05 24.69 5.72
N VAL A 597 -5.14 24.43 4.40
CA VAL A 597 -6.00 25.17 3.47
C VAL A 597 -7.26 24.39 3.07
N GLY A 598 -7.13 23.11 2.73
CA GLY A 598 -8.23 22.27 2.26
C GLY A 598 -7.80 21.06 1.43
N VAL A 599 -8.75 20.20 1.10
CA VAL A 599 -8.56 19.00 0.26
C VAL A 599 -8.04 19.42 -1.12
N VAL A 600 -7.17 18.61 -1.70
CA VAL A 600 -6.56 18.84 -3.01
C VAL A 600 -7.19 17.91 -4.03
N VAL A 601 -7.54 18.42 -5.21
CA VAL A 601 -7.85 17.61 -6.40
C VAL A 601 -6.56 17.32 -7.16
N SER A 602 -6.28 16.03 -7.43
CA SER A 602 -5.10 15.57 -8.15
C SER A 602 -5.44 15.33 -9.62
N ALA A 603 -4.76 16.02 -10.54
CA ALA A 603 -4.94 15.86 -11.99
C ALA A 603 -3.70 15.25 -12.64
N ASP A 604 -3.90 14.22 -13.46
CA ASP A 604 -2.87 13.64 -14.34
C ASP A 604 -3.53 13.13 -15.63
N SER A 605 -3.04 13.59 -16.79
CA SER A 605 -3.59 13.22 -18.10
C SER A 605 -3.13 11.85 -18.60
N ASN A 606 -2.30 11.12 -17.84
CA ASN A 606 -1.76 9.82 -18.23
C ASN A 606 -2.50 8.64 -17.53
N GLY A 607 -3.56 8.93 -16.76
CA GLY A 607 -4.38 7.92 -16.11
C GLY A 607 -3.80 7.36 -14.81
N HIS A 608 -2.82 8.02 -14.20
CA HIS A 608 -2.43 7.74 -12.81
C HIS A 608 -3.53 8.19 -11.83
N MET A 609 -4.31 9.19 -12.24
CA MET A 609 -5.50 9.72 -11.59
C MET A 609 -6.72 9.54 -12.51
N THR A 610 -7.92 9.52 -11.94
CA THR A 610 -9.22 9.46 -12.63
C THR A 610 -9.82 10.82 -12.97
N THR A 611 -9.33 11.86 -12.30
CA THR A 611 -9.83 13.24 -12.38
C THR A 611 -9.96 13.75 -13.81
N ASP A 612 -11.17 14.22 -14.12
CA ASP A 612 -11.55 14.91 -15.35
C ASP A 612 -12.34 16.20 -15.03
N ALA A 613 -12.80 16.91 -16.06
CA ALA A 613 -13.54 18.16 -15.88
C ALA A 613 -14.92 17.99 -15.20
N VAL A 614 -15.61 16.86 -15.43
CA VAL A 614 -16.96 16.61 -14.91
C VAL A 614 -16.90 16.23 -13.43
N SER A 615 -16.00 15.31 -13.09
CA SER A 615 -15.69 14.86 -11.74
C SER A 615 -15.18 16.02 -10.86
N THR A 616 -14.28 16.85 -11.38
CA THR A 616 -13.83 18.10 -10.72
C THR A 616 -15.01 19.03 -10.44
N ALA A 617 -15.87 19.28 -11.43
CA ALA A 617 -17.04 20.16 -11.25
C ALA A 617 -18.02 19.61 -10.19
N ILE A 618 -18.33 18.31 -10.22
CA ILE A 618 -19.18 17.66 -9.22
C ILE A 618 -18.60 17.80 -7.81
N PHE A 619 -17.31 17.50 -7.63
CA PHE A 619 -16.68 17.54 -6.30
C PHE A 619 -16.55 18.97 -5.77
N GLN A 620 -16.20 19.95 -6.63
CA GLN A 620 -16.20 21.37 -6.28
C GLN A 620 -17.60 21.83 -5.82
N ARG A 621 -18.66 21.46 -6.54
CA ARG A 621 -20.05 21.80 -6.18
C ARG A 621 -20.49 21.17 -4.85
N CYS A 622 -19.92 20.01 -4.47
CA CYS A 622 -20.12 19.44 -3.14
C CYS A 622 -19.36 20.22 -2.05
N ALA A 623 -18.11 20.61 -2.32
CA ALA A 623 -17.30 21.40 -1.40
C ALA A 623 -17.89 22.80 -1.14
N ASP A 624 -18.35 23.49 -2.19
CA ASP A 624 -19.01 24.80 -2.13
C ASP A 624 -20.19 24.79 -1.14
N LYS A 625 -21.04 23.75 -1.20
CA LYS A 625 -22.26 23.62 -0.38
C LYS A 625 -21.97 23.49 1.12
N VAL A 626 -20.74 23.16 1.51
CA VAL A 626 -20.31 23.10 2.93
C VAL A 626 -19.23 24.15 3.27
N GLY A 627 -18.89 25.05 2.35
CA GLY A 627 -17.83 26.05 2.54
C GLY A 627 -16.43 25.45 2.65
N ALA A 628 -16.21 24.22 2.16
CA ALA A 628 -14.89 23.62 2.06
C ALA A 628 -14.10 24.28 0.91
N LYS A 629 -12.80 24.46 1.11
CA LYS A 629 -11.88 24.91 0.06
C LYS A 629 -11.27 23.70 -0.63
N LEU A 630 -11.19 23.75 -1.94
CA LEU A 630 -10.38 22.83 -2.73
C LEU A 630 -9.11 23.53 -3.22
N GLN A 631 -8.06 22.75 -3.36
CA GLN A 631 -6.80 23.10 -4.02
C GLN A 631 -6.60 22.19 -5.25
N VAL A 632 -5.60 22.45 -6.07
CA VAL A 632 -5.24 21.57 -7.20
C VAL A 632 -3.76 21.18 -7.14
N PHE A 633 -3.49 19.91 -7.46
CA PHE A 633 -2.17 19.39 -7.72
C PHE A 633 -2.12 18.78 -9.12
N GLN A 634 -1.03 19.04 -9.82
CA GLN A 634 -0.68 18.33 -11.04
C GLN A 634 0.86 18.24 -11.08
N ILE A 635 1.37 17.07 -11.43
CA ILE A 635 2.80 16.86 -11.58
C ILE A 635 3.34 17.63 -12.79
N ARG A 636 4.61 18.04 -12.75
CA ARG A 636 5.27 18.65 -13.92
C ARG A 636 5.38 17.65 -15.08
N ASN A 637 5.30 18.15 -16.31
CA ASN A 637 5.43 17.35 -17.54
C ASN A 637 6.77 16.60 -17.67
N ASP A 638 7.82 17.03 -16.98
CA ASP A 638 9.16 16.44 -16.97
C ASP A 638 9.41 15.49 -15.78
N SER A 639 8.35 15.19 -15.01
CA SER A 639 8.40 14.42 -13.77
C SER A 639 7.49 13.18 -13.85
N ARG A 640 7.28 12.45 -12.74
CA ARG A 640 6.44 11.24 -12.67
C ARG A 640 5.46 11.30 -11.51
N SER A 641 4.24 10.84 -11.74
CA SER A 641 3.23 10.63 -10.70
C SER A 641 3.32 9.21 -10.12
N GLY A 642 2.94 9.05 -8.86
CA GLY A 642 2.39 7.78 -8.36
C GLY A 642 0.99 7.55 -8.91
N GLY A 643 0.49 6.31 -8.84
CA GLY A 643 -0.93 6.01 -9.06
C GLY A 643 -1.67 5.94 -7.72
N THR A 644 -2.97 5.68 -7.77
CA THR A 644 -3.87 5.54 -6.61
C THR A 644 -4.85 4.39 -6.80
N VAL A 645 -5.73 4.15 -5.81
CA VAL A 645 -6.87 3.23 -5.95
C VAL A 645 -7.93 3.66 -6.98
N GLY A 646 -7.96 4.94 -7.38
CA GLY A 646 -9.00 5.52 -8.25
C GLY A 646 -9.14 4.81 -9.60
N PRO A 647 -8.09 4.80 -10.45
CA PRO A 647 -8.14 4.15 -11.76
C PRO A 647 -8.43 2.66 -11.65
N MET A 648 -7.99 2.02 -10.56
CA MET A 648 -8.22 0.60 -10.29
C MET A 648 -9.71 0.29 -10.08
N LEU A 649 -10.37 1.04 -9.19
CA LEU A 649 -11.79 0.84 -8.87
C LEU A 649 -12.71 1.33 -10.00
N SER A 650 -12.39 2.49 -10.59
CA SER A 650 -13.13 3.07 -11.71
C SER A 650 -13.13 2.13 -12.92
N SER A 651 -11.98 1.62 -13.35
CA SER A 651 -11.89 0.71 -14.51
C SER A 651 -12.58 -0.64 -14.29
N MET A 652 -12.66 -1.12 -13.05
CA MET A 652 -13.33 -2.38 -12.70
C MET A 652 -14.86 -2.26 -12.59
N THR A 653 -15.40 -1.05 -12.38
CA THR A 653 -16.83 -0.84 -12.11
C THR A 653 -17.53 0.06 -13.14
N GLY A 654 -16.79 0.85 -13.91
CA GLY A 654 -17.33 1.89 -14.78
C GLY A 654 -17.87 3.13 -14.04
N ILE A 655 -17.65 3.22 -12.71
CA ILE A 655 -18.12 4.34 -11.89
C ILE A 655 -17.25 5.58 -12.16
N ARG A 656 -17.89 6.74 -12.38
CA ARG A 656 -17.22 8.05 -12.48
C ARG A 656 -16.41 8.34 -11.21
N ALA A 657 -15.18 8.82 -11.36
CA ALA A 657 -14.29 9.02 -10.23
C ALA A 657 -13.52 10.35 -10.28
N ILE A 658 -13.09 10.83 -9.12
CA ILE A 658 -12.10 11.89 -8.94
C ILE A 658 -11.00 11.38 -7.99
N ASP A 659 -9.77 11.84 -8.17
CA ASP A 659 -8.71 11.69 -7.17
C ASP A 659 -8.56 12.98 -6.39
N ALA A 660 -8.88 12.94 -5.10
CA ALA A 660 -8.81 14.09 -4.22
C ALA A 660 -8.63 13.70 -2.75
N GLY A 661 -7.64 14.29 -2.08
CA GLY A 661 -7.35 14.03 -0.68
C GLY A 661 -6.41 15.05 -0.04
N ILE A 662 -5.75 14.67 1.04
CA ILE A 662 -5.27 15.63 2.06
C ILE A 662 -3.76 15.89 1.89
N PRO A 663 -3.30 17.16 1.94
CA PRO A 663 -1.91 17.47 1.62
C PRO A 663 -0.92 17.04 2.72
N GLN A 664 0.24 16.51 2.32
CA GLN A 664 1.37 16.19 3.20
C GLN A 664 2.74 16.49 2.57
N LEU A 665 3.72 16.74 3.43
CA LEU A 665 5.15 16.75 3.13
C LEU A 665 5.79 15.41 3.53
N SER A 666 6.82 15.02 2.80
CA SER A 666 7.60 13.81 3.09
C SER A 666 6.77 12.51 3.11
N MET A 667 5.85 12.38 2.13
CA MET A 667 5.24 11.11 1.70
C MET A 667 6.30 9.98 1.67
N HIS A 668 5.93 8.77 2.05
CA HIS A 668 6.82 7.59 2.15
C HIS A 668 8.02 7.70 3.15
N SER A 669 8.10 8.76 3.96
CA SER A 669 9.01 8.85 5.11
C SER A 669 8.48 8.03 6.30
N ILE A 670 9.37 7.48 7.13
CA ILE A 670 8.98 6.89 8.42
C ILE A 670 8.31 7.92 9.35
N ARG A 671 8.60 9.23 9.14
CA ARG A 671 7.88 10.37 9.73
C ARG A 671 7.59 11.41 8.65
N ALA A 672 6.33 11.53 8.26
CA ALA A 672 5.82 12.54 7.35
C ALA A 672 5.29 13.76 8.12
N THR A 673 4.77 14.76 7.42
CA THR A 673 4.22 15.99 8.02
C THR A 673 2.96 16.44 7.28
N THR A 674 1.89 16.76 8.00
CA THR A 674 0.68 17.42 7.45
C THR A 674 0.30 18.62 8.31
N GLY A 675 -0.66 19.45 7.92
CA GLY A 675 -1.15 20.55 8.75
C GLY A 675 -2.01 20.04 9.91
N SER A 676 -2.05 20.78 11.02
CA SER A 676 -2.88 20.41 12.18
C SER A 676 -4.38 20.47 11.91
N LYS A 677 -4.84 21.33 11.01
CA LYS A 677 -6.25 21.46 10.60
C LYS A 677 -6.65 20.51 9.47
N ASP A 678 -5.69 20.01 8.71
CA ASP A 678 -5.93 19.20 7.50
C ASP A 678 -6.79 17.94 7.74
N PRO A 679 -6.66 17.19 8.87
CA PRO A 679 -7.59 16.11 9.19
C PRO A 679 -9.06 16.57 9.24
N GLY A 680 -9.36 17.66 9.96
CA GLY A 680 -10.72 18.18 10.08
C GLY A 680 -11.27 18.84 8.81
N LEU A 681 -10.40 19.46 8.01
CA LEU A 681 -10.76 19.96 6.68
C LEU A 681 -11.11 18.81 5.72
N GLY A 682 -10.40 17.68 5.82
CA GLY A 682 -10.77 16.43 5.15
C GLY A 682 -12.16 15.94 5.55
N VAL A 683 -12.43 15.84 6.86
CA VAL A 683 -13.76 15.42 7.36
C VAL A 683 -14.88 16.31 6.85
N LEU A 684 -14.70 17.64 6.89
CA LEU A 684 -15.66 18.61 6.36
C LEU A 684 -15.98 18.35 4.88
N CYS A 685 -14.94 18.25 4.05
CA CYS A 685 -15.08 18.10 2.60
C CYS A 685 -15.72 16.74 2.24
N PHE A 686 -15.22 15.66 2.83
CA PHE A 686 -15.72 14.31 2.58
C PHE A 686 -17.17 14.12 3.06
N ARG A 687 -17.56 14.72 4.19
CA ARG A 687 -18.97 14.73 4.63
C ARG A 687 -19.85 15.54 3.66
N GLY A 688 -19.33 16.66 3.16
CA GLY A 688 -19.97 17.47 2.12
C GLY A 688 -20.24 16.68 0.83
N PHE A 689 -19.31 15.82 0.41
CA PHE A 689 -19.52 14.89 -0.68
C PHE A 689 -20.60 13.83 -0.35
N LEU A 690 -20.46 13.11 0.77
CA LEU A 690 -21.38 12.02 1.17
C LEU A 690 -22.85 12.45 1.31
N ASN A 691 -23.11 13.71 1.68
CA ASN A 691 -24.46 14.25 1.80
C ASN A 691 -24.88 15.09 0.59
N GLY A 692 -23.94 15.79 -0.07
CA GLY A 692 -24.22 16.76 -1.12
C GLY A 692 -24.33 16.18 -2.54
N PHE A 693 -23.64 15.06 -2.82
CA PHE A 693 -23.55 14.53 -4.19
C PHE A 693 -24.92 14.26 -4.83
N GLU A 694 -25.89 13.69 -4.10
CA GLU A 694 -27.20 13.34 -4.68
C GLU A 694 -27.94 14.58 -5.21
N ALA A 695 -27.77 15.74 -4.57
CA ALA A 695 -28.35 16.99 -5.02
C ALA A 695 -27.52 17.62 -6.15
N VAL A 696 -26.19 17.42 -6.16
CA VAL A 696 -25.29 17.93 -7.21
C VAL A 696 -25.42 17.14 -8.51
N ASP A 697 -25.51 15.81 -8.47
CA ASP A 697 -25.61 14.97 -9.68
C ASP A 697 -26.90 15.26 -10.48
N LYS A 698 -27.97 15.70 -9.79
CA LYS A 698 -29.20 16.19 -10.41
C LYS A 698 -29.02 17.51 -11.18
N GLU A 699 -27.92 18.26 -10.95
CA GLU A 699 -27.54 19.44 -11.75
C GLU A 699 -26.88 19.05 -13.09
N PHE A 700 -26.55 17.77 -13.31
CA PHE A 700 -25.86 17.23 -14.51
C PHE A 700 -26.71 16.25 -15.33
N ARG A 701 -28.03 16.18 -15.10
CA ARG A 701 -28.98 15.23 -15.74
C ARG A 701 -29.95 15.90 -16.69
#